data_AF-A0A812MT11-F1
#
_entry.id   AF-A0A812MT11-F1
#
_cell.length_a   1.000
_cell.length_b   1.000
_cell.length_c   1.000
_cell.angle_alpha   90.00
_cell.angle_beta   90.00
_cell.angle_gamma   90.00
#
_symmetry.space_group_name_H-M   'P 1'
#
loop_
_entity.id
_entity.type
_entity.pdbx_description
1 polymer ?
#
loop_
_entity_poly.entity_id
_entity_poly.type
_entity_poly.pdbx_seq_one_letter_code
_entity_poly.pdbx_strand_id
1 'polypeptide(L)'
;MRKMLRARLRLPIAETLHIAHILAQTVLGFLTGANNNRDTTRKARAPWKSHIFAAKDGSGRKTVLNFFGRLEYQDGKRRRYINQQEVAAQFYHGRGTVHLHLLVWLQHVETVKLEDSISATVPVDNAVAGPCAVARPTTMRKPKYYDFTTEEDFCSYNRDGTPEGLRAYIKDVLSSLHCHVDVQMSDGRGLLLRYVSGYRFRVPVPWEGACPDRVVQYMNNRWRAEDMTLADFLRKTNLRGGVHRSFVRRHQQLFRNDEDVMEETLEDWVNNAPLQGDVAVAAIYLSRYNDRYYGQWVLMNVPFRSMDDLRREELDRVPPHLYYQALALLLRPDHWTSEAATRAELELEAFREHHIRNILAMLFANQGLIRKYLSGELDKNDDVVAGPADGAGPGTAVELSGHQQRLAAELLDAYHQGTQLRQQGENELPPWTARTSPFAPAVDGRSAYTILGPAGSGKTTTAHQVIRQVAANGRVLLTAPTGRLAATLRERFPDLEVDTVHGAFLVHKPTQEAMEVLWPYDLIVVEEVGQPPAADRIPTLIFVGDFYQLPGVDPFNALDSPLWHSVLVKKRELHTMLRCKCPKLREKLELLRIGKPTVRQLMQIKAGHKAPSLHRAGYVMAEEPSDEDIGMILEETPQTLFLTVSRRACAQLNAAAVTALFSDDIPL
;
A
#
# COMPACT_ATOMS: atom_id res chain seq x y z
N MET A 1 -33.91 19.70 -11.25
CA MET A 1 -34.47 19.10 -10.01
C MET A 1 -34.39 17.55 -10.05
N ARG A 2 -33.21 16.96 -10.33
CA ARG A 2 -33.01 15.49 -10.54
C ARG A 2 -32.17 14.80 -9.44
N LYS A 3 -31.92 15.47 -8.30
CA LYS A 3 -31.04 14.99 -7.21
C LYS A 3 -31.78 14.37 -6.02
N MET A 4 -33.00 13.85 -6.18
CA MET A 4 -33.68 13.19 -5.06
C MET A 4 -33.33 11.70 -5.01
N LEU A 5 -32.85 11.25 -3.84
CA LEU A 5 -32.57 9.85 -3.48
C LEU A 5 -33.69 8.89 -3.96
N ARG A 6 -34.95 9.32 -3.87
CA ARG A 6 -36.13 8.55 -4.29
C ARG A 6 -36.08 8.03 -5.73
N ALA A 7 -35.47 8.76 -6.66
CA ALA A 7 -35.38 8.37 -8.07
C ALA A 7 -34.29 7.31 -8.35
N ARG A 8 -33.28 7.18 -7.47
CA ARG A 8 -32.18 6.21 -7.61
C ARG A 8 -32.44 4.89 -6.89
N LEU A 9 -33.17 4.92 -5.78
CA LEU A 9 -33.22 3.79 -4.84
C LEU A 9 -34.30 2.76 -5.17
N ARG A 10 -35.38 3.14 -5.87
CA ARG A 10 -36.64 2.36 -6.05
C ARG A 10 -37.27 1.80 -4.76
N LEU A 11 -36.61 1.91 -3.60
CA LEU A 11 -37.15 1.67 -2.25
C LEU A 11 -37.68 2.99 -1.64
N PRO A 12 -38.76 2.95 -0.85
CA PRO A 12 -39.19 4.08 -0.04
C PRO A 12 -38.05 4.50 0.92
N ILE A 13 -37.69 5.79 0.93
CA ILE A 13 -36.66 6.35 1.84
C ILE A 13 -36.91 5.92 3.30
N ALA A 14 -38.18 5.83 3.71
CA ALA A 14 -38.57 5.39 5.04
C ALA A 14 -38.14 3.93 5.34
N GLU A 15 -38.27 3.01 4.38
CA GLU A 15 -37.87 1.62 4.53
C GLU A 15 -36.34 1.50 4.63
N THR A 16 -35.61 2.23 3.79
CA THR A 16 -34.14 2.31 3.85
C THR A 16 -33.64 2.84 5.20
N LEU A 17 -34.27 3.91 5.71
CA LEU A 17 -33.96 4.46 7.03
C LEU A 17 -34.35 3.51 8.16
N HIS A 18 -35.43 2.75 8.01
CA HIS A 18 -35.87 1.76 8.99
C HIS A 18 -34.90 0.58 9.06
N ILE A 19 -34.44 0.04 7.92
CA ILE A 19 -33.42 -1.02 7.88
C ILE A 19 -32.10 -0.52 8.49
N ALA A 20 -31.66 0.69 8.12
CA ALA A 20 -30.48 1.32 8.73
C ALA A 20 -30.61 1.46 10.25
N HIS A 21 -31.81 1.82 10.72
CA HIS A 21 -32.11 1.92 12.14
C HIS A 21 -32.07 0.55 12.82
N ILE A 22 -32.71 -0.48 12.25
CA ILE A 22 -32.67 -1.86 12.77
C ILE A 22 -31.23 -2.33 12.88
N LEU A 23 -30.43 -2.22 11.81
CA LEU A 23 -29.02 -2.63 11.81
C LEU A 23 -28.21 -1.91 12.91
N ALA A 24 -28.41 -0.60 13.06
CA ALA A 24 -27.77 0.19 14.11
C ALA A 24 -28.21 -0.27 15.52
N GLN A 25 -29.50 -0.55 15.73
CA GLN A 25 -30.02 -1.04 17.01
C GLN A 25 -29.59 -2.48 17.31
N THR A 26 -29.46 -3.34 16.30
CA THR A 26 -28.89 -4.67 16.45
C THR A 26 -27.46 -4.57 16.96
N VAL A 27 -26.64 -3.67 16.42
CA VAL A 27 -25.28 -3.46 16.96
C VAL A 27 -25.34 -2.92 18.37
N LEU A 28 -26.05 -1.80 18.56
CA LEU A 28 -26.08 -1.09 19.83
C LEU A 28 -26.63 -1.96 20.95
N GLY A 29 -27.82 -2.53 20.80
CA GLY A 29 -28.43 -3.37 21.83
C GLY A 29 -27.93 -4.80 21.79
N PHE A 30 -28.23 -5.50 20.68
CA PHE A 30 -28.16 -6.95 20.63
C PHE A 30 -26.74 -7.51 20.59
N LEU A 31 -25.82 -6.85 19.87
CA LEU A 31 -24.42 -7.28 19.81
C LEU A 31 -23.60 -6.75 20.99
N THR A 32 -23.73 -5.46 21.29
CA THR A 32 -22.78 -4.75 22.15
C THR A 32 -23.33 -4.27 23.50
N GLY A 33 -24.65 -4.30 23.72
CA GLY A 33 -25.26 -3.82 24.98
C GLY A 33 -25.14 -2.30 25.21
N ALA A 34 -24.71 -1.54 24.20
CA ALA A 34 -24.50 -0.09 24.19
C ALA A 34 -25.78 0.75 23.94
N ASN A 35 -26.98 0.15 23.95
CA ASN A 35 -28.25 0.88 23.79
C ASN A 35 -28.61 1.80 24.98
N ASN A 36 -27.81 1.79 26.04
CA ASN A 36 -28.00 2.66 27.18
C ASN A 36 -27.09 3.88 27.09
N ASN A 37 -27.59 4.95 26.47
CA ASN A 37 -27.30 6.32 26.92
C ASN A 37 -27.96 7.34 26.00
N ARG A 38 -28.92 8.12 26.54
CA ARG A 38 -28.99 9.57 26.27
C ARG A 38 -30.00 10.37 27.06
N ASP A 39 -30.88 9.77 27.86
CA ASP A 39 -31.82 10.58 28.62
C ASP A 39 -31.29 10.87 30.02
N THR A 40 -30.73 12.06 30.20
CA THR A 40 -30.16 12.57 31.46
C THR A 40 -31.20 12.78 32.57
N THR A 41 -32.46 12.41 32.33
CA THR A 41 -33.60 12.70 33.22
C THR A 41 -34.28 11.45 33.79
N ARG A 42 -33.95 10.24 33.32
CA ARG A 42 -34.49 8.98 33.86
C ARG A 42 -33.35 8.09 34.35
N LYS A 43 -33.46 7.62 35.61
CA LYS A 43 -32.52 6.70 36.30
C LYS A 43 -31.83 5.78 35.30
N ALA A 44 -30.50 5.88 35.21
CA ALA A 44 -29.68 5.12 34.28
C ALA A 44 -30.05 3.63 34.36
N ARG A 45 -30.73 3.12 33.32
CA ARG A 45 -31.05 1.70 33.25
C ARG A 45 -29.73 0.93 33.18
N ALA A 46 -29.62 -0.15 33.94
CA ALA A 46 -28.45 -1.01 33.92
C ALA A 46 -28.18 -1.48 32.47
N PRO A 47 -26.91 -1.51 32.01
CA PRO A 47 -26.54 -1.97 30.66
C PRO A 47 -27.21 -3.31 30.36
N TRP A 48 -27.77 -3.44 29.16
CA TRP A 48 -28.37 -4.71 28.74
C TRP A 48 -27.28 -5.78 28.78
N LYS A 49 -27.39 -6.77 29.70
CA LYS A 49 -26.35 -7.77 29.95
C LYS A 49 -26.48 -9.02 29.08
N SER A 50 -27.58 -9.15 28.34
CA SER A 50 -27.87 -10.33 27.51
C SER A 50 -27.57 -10.06 26.02
N HIS A 51 -26.49 -9.34 25.73
CA HIS A 51 -26.01 -9.13 24.35
C HIS A 51 -25.08 -10.27 23.91
N ILE A 52 -24.96 -10.51 22.61
CA ILE A 52 -24.20 -11.65 22.06
C ILE A 52 -22.76 -11.71 22.58
N PHE A 53 -22.13 -10.55 22.73
CA PHE A 53 -20.75 -10.45 23.18
C PHE A 53 -20.61 -10.30 24.71
N ALA A 54 -21.64 -10.51 25.51
CA ALA A 54 -21.57 -10.43 26.98
C ALA A 54 -20.77 -11.60 27.57
N ALA A 55 -20.27 -11.42 28.80
CA ALA A 55 -19.65 -12.50 29.56
C ALA A 55 -20.69 -13.60 29.89
N LYS A 56 -20.44 -14.84 29.48
CA LYS A 56 -21.30 -16.02 29.67
C LYS A 56 -20.84 -16.95 30.79
N ASP A 57 -19.78 -16.57 31.50
CA ASP A 57 -19.26 -17.27 32.69
C ASP A 57 -19.95 -16.82 34.00
N GLY A 58 -20.92 -15.90 33.91
CA GLY A 58 -21.60 -15.33 35.07
C GLY A 58 -20.81 -14.23 35.78
N SER A 59 -19.61 -13.89 35.32
CA SER A 59 -18.75 -12.88 35.95
C SER A 59 -19.31 -11.46 35.84
N GLY A 60 -20.19 -11.21 34.86
CA GLY A 60 -20.74 -9.88 34.57
C GLY A 60 -19.68 -8.87 34.12
N ARG A 61 -18.47 -9.33 33.75
CA ARG A 61 -17.39 -8.47 33.27
C ARG A 61 -17.80 -7.75 31.99
N LYS A 62 -17.34 -6.52 31.83
CA LYS A 62 -17.46 -5.78 30.58
C LYS A 62 -16.53 -6.42 29.56
N THR A 63 -17.09 -6.91 28.46
CA THR A 63 -16.37 -7.63 27.40
C THR A 63 -16.22 -6.80 26.13
N VAL A 64 -17.17 -5.91 25.83
CA VAL A 64 -17.05 -4.99 24.68
C VAL A 64 -16.35 -3.72 25.11
N LEU A 65 -15.14 -3.49 24.58
CA LEU A 65 -14.38 -2.26 24.80
C LEU A 65 -14.97 -1.11 24.00
N ASN A 66 -15.13 -1.32 22.70
CA ASN A 66 -15.62 -0.33 21.75
C ASN A 66 -16.17 -1.03 20.50
N PHE A 67 -16.90 -0.31 19.65
CA PHE A 67 -17.28 -0.77 18.33
C PHE A 67 -17.39 0.41 17.36
N PHE A 68 -17.20 0.13 16.08
CA PHE A 68 -17.37 1.10 15.00
C PHE A 68 -18.23 0.47 13.90
N GLY A 69 -19.33 1.14 13.57
CA GLY A 69 -20.22 0.74 12.48
C GLY A 69 -20.23 1.79 11.37
N ARG A 70 -20.05 1.36 10.11
CA ARG A 70 -20.35 2.19 8.92
C ARG A 70 -21.54 1.60 8.20
N LEU A 71 -22.58 2.40 8.03
CA LEU A 71 -23.66 2.09 7.11
C LEU A 71 -23.22 2.46 5.70
N GLU A 72 -23.34 1.51 4.78
CA GLU A 72 -23.04 1.68 3.37
C GLU A 72 -24.24 1.24 2.56
N TYR A 73 -24.62 2.02 1.56
CA TYR A 73 -25.68 1.63 0.65
C TYR A 73 -25.08 0.97 -0.59
N GLN A 74 -25.36 -0.31 -0.80
CA GLN A 74 -24.95 -0.99 -2.02
C GLN A 74 -26.02 -0.77 -3.09
N ASP A 75 -25.74 0.08 -4.08
CA ASP A 75 -26.71 0.58 -5.09
C ASP A 75 -27.19 -0.45 -6.13
N GLY A 76 -26.95 -1.74 -5.87
CA GLY A 76 -27.54 -2.82 -6.62
C GLY A 76 -26.91 -3.10 -7.99
N LYS A 77 -25.80 -2.44 -8.35
CA LYS A 77 -25.11 -2.66 -9.65
C LYS A 77 -24.38 -4.00 -9.76
N ARG A 78 -24.28 -4.76 -8.67
CA ARG A 78 -23.59 -6.06 -8.57
C ARG A 78 -24.45 -7.27 -8.95
N ARG A 79 -25.28 -7.17 -10.00
CA ARG A 79 -25.96 -8.36 -10.52
C ARG A 79 -24.97 -9.20 -11.33
N ARG A 80 -24.73 -10.44 -10.89
CA ARG A 80 -23.87 -11.40 -11.59
C ARG A 80 -24.66 -12.05 -12.73
N TYR A 81 -24.03 -12.18 -13.89
CA TYR A 81 -24.53 -12.97 -15.02
C TYR A 81 -23.45 -13.97 -15.40
N ILE A 82 -23.83 -15.24 -15.56
CA ILE A 82 -22.96 -16.27 -16.14
C ILE A 82 -23.70 -16.80 -17.36
N ASN A 83 -23.03 -16.84 -18.51
CA ASN A 83 -23.60 -17.29 -19.79
C ASN A 83 -24.90 -16.57 -20.21
N GLN A 84 -24.97 -15.25 -19.98
CA GLN A 84 -26.14 -14.41 -20.30
C GLN A 84 -27.45 -14.77 -19.54
N GLN A 85 -27.41 -15.73 -18.63
CA GLN A 85 -28.45 -15.95 -17.62
C GLN A 85 -28.05 -15.28 -16.30
N GLU A 86 -29.02 -14.65 -15.64
CA GLU A 86 -28.85 -14.15 -14.28
C GLU A 86 -28.68 -15.37 -13.36
N VAL A 87 -27.42 -15.70 -13.04
CA VAL A 87 -27.16 -16.82 -12.13
C VAL A 87 -27.38 -16.30 -10.73
N ALA A 88 -28.43 -16.84 -10.11
CA ALA A 88 -28.84 -16.56 -8.74
C ALA A 88 -27.86 -17.12 -7.70
N ALA A 89 -26.55 -17.00 -7.93
CA ALA A 89 -25.56 -17.53 -7.00
C ALA A 89 -25.69 -16.84 -5.63
N GLN A 90 -26.13 -15.57 -5.56
CA GLN A 90 -26.50 -14.88 -4.32
C GLN A 90 -27.60 -13.83 -4.59
N PHE A 91 -28.87 -14.16 -4.34
CA PHE A 91 -30.08 -13.34 -4.64
C PHE A 91 -30.07 -11.88 -4.09
N TYR A 92 -29.12 -11.55 -3.20
CA TYR A 92 -29.06 -10.27 -2.52
C TYR A 92 -27.97 -9.32 -3.02
N HIS A 93 -26.95 -9.79 -3.75
CA HIS A 93 -26.02 -8.89 -4.43
C HIS A 93 -26.75 -8.19 -5.57
N GLY A 94 -27.07 -6.91 -5.37
CA GLY A 94 -27.91 -6.20 -6.33
C GLY A 94 -29.21 -5.60 -5.79
N ARG A 95 -29.58 -5.89 -4.52
CA ARG A 95 -30.90 -5.52 -3.99
C ARG A 95 -31.10 -4.03 -3.66
N GLY A 96 -30.06 -3.20 -3.70
CA GLY A 96 -30.22 -1.80 -3.31
C GLY A 96 -30.49 -1.65 -1.81
N THR A 97 -29.79 -2.40 -0.95
CA THR A 97 -30.05 -2.41 0.50
C THR A 97 -28.92 -1.76 1.29
N VAL A 98 -29.23 -1.32 2.50
CA VAL A 98 -28.22 -0.80 3.45
C VAL A 98 -27.48 -1.98 4.05
N HIS A 99 -26.16 -1.89 4.03
CA HIS A 99 -25.22 -2.82 4.66
C HIS A 99 -24.55 -2.12 5.83
N LEU A 100 -24.15 -2.91 6.81
CA LEU A 100 -23.41 -2.44 7.97
C LEU A 100 -22.05 -3.15 8.03
N HIS A 101 -20.98 -2.38 7.92
CA HIS A 101 -19.64 -2.84 8.20
C HIS A 101 -19.30 -2.55 9.65
N LEU A 102 -18.99 -3.58 10.43
CA LEU A 102 -18.83 -3.50 11.87
C LEU A 102 -17.45 -3.98 12.31
N LEU A 103 -16.79 -3.17 13.14
CA LEU A 103 -15.64 -3.57 13.94
C LEU A 103 -16.05 -3.58 15.41
N VAL A 104 -15.69 -4.64 16.14
CA VAL A 104 -15.95 -4.77 17.57
C VAL A 104 -14.64 -5.11 18.28
N TRP A 105 -14.27 -4.29 19.26
CA TRP A 105 -13.12 -4.56 20.12
C TRP A 105 -13.61 -5.25 21.39
N LEU A 106 -13.10 -6.46 21.61
CA LEU A 106 -13.42 -7.27 22.76
C LEU A 106 -12.24 -7.35 23.72
N GLN A 107 -12.52 -7.39 25.01
CA GLN A 107 -11.62 -7.78 26.09
C GLN A 107 -12.23 -8.99 26.81
N HIS A 108 -11.39 -9.75 27.52
CA HIS A 108 -11.81 -10.97 28.20
C HIS A 108 -12.57 -11.92 27.27
N VAL A 109 -12.05 -12.13 26.06
CA VAL A 109 -12.69 -12.89 24.97
C VAL A 109 -13.06 -14.30 25.42
N GLU A 110 -12.24 -14.89 26.30
CA GLU A 110 -12.46 -16.18 26.93
C GLU A 110 -13.80 -16.27 27.69
N THR A 111 -14.28 -15.16 28.25
CA THR A 111 -15.55 -15.10 28.99
C THR A 111 -16.77 -15.00 28.08
N VAL A 112 -16.59 -14.60 26.81
CA VAL A 112 -17.67 -14.40 25.83
C VAL A 112 -18.17 -15.74 25.27
N LYS A 113 -17.31 -16.77 25.27
CA LYS A 113 -17.52 -18.08 24.61
C LYS A 113 -17.98 -17.89 23.17
N LEU A 114 -17.06 -17.41 22.33
CA LEU A 114 -17.35 -17.09 20.93
C LEU A 114 -17.82 -18.31 20.14
N GLU A 115 -17.40 -19.52 20.51
CA GLU A 115 -17.83 -20.81 19.96
C GLU A 115 -19.36 -21.05 20.07
N ASP A 116 -19.99 -20.46 21.07
CA ASP A 116 -21.44 -20.54 21.23
C ASP A 116 -22.16 -19.57 20.28
N SER A 117 -21.59 -18.39 20.04
CA SER A 117 -22.19 -17.29 19.27
C SER A 117 -21.82 -17.28 17.79
N ILE A 118 -20.64 -17.79 17.44
CA ILE A 118 -20.05 -17.78 16.10
C ILE A 118 -19.91 -19.22 15.63
N SER A 119 -20.28 -19.47 14.38
CA SER A 119 -20.16 -20.79 13.76
C SER A 119 -19.56 -20.69 12.37
N ALA A 120 -19.01 -21.79 11.89
CA ALA A 120 -18.62 -21.99 10.50
C ALA A 120 -18.97 -23.43 10.11
N THR A 121 -19.39 -23.64 8.86
CA THR A 121 -19.83 -24.96 8.39
C THR A 121 -18.68 -25.64 7.64
N VAL A 122 -18.15 -26.76 8.14
CA VAL A 122 -17.11 -27.50 7.41
C VAL A 122 -17.78 -28.39 6.35
N PRO A 123 -17.39 -28.34 5.07
CA PRO A 123 -17.91 -29.25 4.05
C PRO A 123 -17.63 -30.71 4.44
N VAL A 124 -18.64 -31.57 4.27
CA VAL A 124 -18.63 -32.97 4.71
C VAL A 124 -17.50 -33.79 4.06
N ASP A 125 -17.03 -33.34 2.90
CA ASP A 125 -16.09 -34.07 2.04
C ASP A 125 -14.62 -33.70 2.31
N ASN A 126 -14.36 -32.84 3.30
CA ASN A 126 -13.01 -32.31 3.57
C ASN A 126 -12.51 -32.68 4.97
N ALA A 127 -12.04 -33.92 5.12
CA ALA A 127 -11.52 -34.48 6.38
C ALA A 127 -10.34 -33.69 6.97
N VAL A 128 -9.63 -32.88 6.18
CA VAL A 128 -8.47 -32.07 6.61
C VAL A 128 -8.90 -30.74 7.27
N ALA A 129 -10.13 -30.30 7.05
CA ALA A 129 -10.62 -28.99 7.50
C ALA A 129 -11.22 -28.97 8.92
N GLY A 130 -11.57 -30.14 9.48
CA GLY A 130 -12.18 -30.27 10.82
C GLY A 130 -11.38 -29.59 11.95
N PRO A 131 -10.04 -29.75 12.03
CA PRO A 131 -9.21 -29.09 13.05
C PRO A 131 -8.95 -27.59 12.78
N CYS A 132 -9.12 -27.11 11.53
CA CYS A 132 -8.88 -25.71 11.15
C CYS A 132 -10.07 -24.78 11.42
N ALA A 133 -11.26 -25.31 11.66
CA ALA A 133 -12.48 -24.54 11.94
C ALA A 133 -12.60 -24.11 13.41
N VAL A 134 -11.73 -24.60 14.29
CA VAL A 134 -11.68 -24.20 15.70
C VAL A 134 -10.82 -22.94 15.83
N ALA A 135 -11.43 -21.87 16.32
CA ALA A 135 -10.85 -20.55 16.59
C ALA A 135 -9.34 -20.56 16.92
N ARG A 136 -8.49 -20.32 15.92
CA ARG A 136 -7.07 -19.97 16.11
C ARG A 136 -6.70 -18.74 15.27
N PRO A 137 -5.74 -17.92 15.74
CA PRO A 137 -5.35 -16.68 15.08
C PRO A 137 -4.83 -17.00 13.68
N THR A 138 -5.34 -16.30 12.67
CA THR A 138 -4.88 -16.47 11.28
C THR A 138 -3.51 -15.80 11.08
N THR A 139 -2.45 -16.37 11.66
CA THR A 139 -1.06 -16.01 11.37
C THR A 139 -0.30 -17.09 10.56
N MET A 140 -0.97 -18.10 10.01
CA MET A 140 -0.32 -19.05 9.08
C MET A 140 -0.97 -19.13 7.69
N ARG A 141 -0.12 -19.27 6.68
CA ARG A 141 -0.38 -19.26 5.23
C ARG A 141 -1.21 -20.48 4.75
N LYS A 142 -2.35 -20.17 4.12
CA LYS A 142 -3.10 -20.81 3.00
C LYS A 142 -3.68 -22.24 3.16
N PRO A 143 -4.76 -22.61 2.41
CA PRO A 143 -5.48 -21.85 1.37
C PRO A 143 -7.02 -21.80 1.50
N LYS A 144 -7.63 -20.73 0.96
CA LYS A 144 -8.86 -20.87 0.17
C LYS A 144 -8.44 -21.50 -1.16
N TYR A 145 -8.87 -22.72 -1.45
CA TYR A 145 -8.72 -23.29 -2.78
C TYR A 145 -9.82 -22.69 -3.67
N TYR A 146 -9.39 -22.05 -4.74
CA TYR A 146 -10.20 -21.85 -5.95
C TYR A 146 -9.65 -22.88 -6.93
N ASP A 147 -10.44 -23.88 -7.28
CA ASP A 147 -10.06 -24.82 -8.34
C ASP A 147 -10.39 -24.16 -9.68
N PHE A 148 -9.36 -23.83 -10.46
CA PHE A 148 -9.53 -23.19 -11.76
C PHE A 148 -10.14 -24.12 -12.81
N THR A 149 -10.32 -25.41 -12.51
CA THR A 149 -10.80 -26.40 -13.48
C THR A 149 -12.32 -26.60 -13.49
N THR A 150 -13.04 -26.25 -12.41
CA THR A 150 -14.47 -26.56 -12.28
C THR A 150 -15.40 -25.34 -12.24
N GLU A 151 -14.89 -24.10 -12.16
CA GLU A 151 -15.69 -22.85 -12.11
C GLU A 151 -16.83 -22.82 -11.05
N GLU A 152 -16.85 -23.70 -10.06
CA GLU A 152 -17.89 -23.73 -9.02
C GLU A 152 -17.48 -22.94 -7.76
N ASP A 153 -18.28 -21.92 -7.44
CA ASP A 153 -18.18 -21.13 -6.20
C ASP A 153 -18.73 -21.97 -5.03
N PHE A 154 -17.86 -22.63 -4.26
CA PHE A 154 -18.24 -23.49 -3.11
C PHE A 154 -18.91 -22.75 -1.93
N CYS A 155 -19.35 -21.49 -2.10
CA CYS A 155 -20.23 -20.81 -1.15
C CYS A 155 -21.70 -21.06 -1.52
N SER A 156 -22.14 -22.32 -1.42
CA SER A 156 -23.57 -22.70 -1.43
C SER A 156 -24.22 -22.39 -0.07
N TYR A 157 -25.54 -22.21 -0.07
CA TYR A 157 -26.33 -22.16 1.18
C TYR A 157 -27.19 -23.41 1.20
N ASN A 158 -27.30 -24.05 2.37
CA ASN A 158 -28.22 -25.15 2.52
C ASN A 158 -29.68 -24.64 2.47
N ARG A 159 -30.65 -25.56 2.45
CA ARG A 159 -32.09 -25.23 2.42
C ARG A 159 -32.54 -24.35 3.60
N ASP A 160 -31.77 -24.32 4.68
CA ASP A 160 -32.04 -23.55 5.88
C ASP A 160 -31.38 -22.14 5.85
N GLY A 161 -30.73 -21.76 4.74
CA GLY A 161 -30.07 -20.47 4.58
C GLY A 161 -28.75 -20.34 5.34
N THR A 162 -28.16 -21.47 5.76
CA THR A 162 -26.84 -21.51 6.40
C THR A 162 -25.75 -21.58 5.35
N PRO A 163 -24.68 -20.76 5.42
CA PRO A 163 -23.58 -20.84 4.47
C PRO A 163 -22.83 -22.17 4.62
N GLU A 164 -22.55 -22.84 3.51
CA GLU A 164 -21.69 -24.02 3.41
C GLU A 164 -20.24 -23.56 3.12
N GLY A 165 -19.24 -24.19 3.75
CA GLY A 165 -17.82 -23.80 3.64
C GLY A 165 -17.24 -23.04 4.84
N LEU A 166 -15.91 -22.82 4.85
CA LEU A 166 -15.11 -22.22 5.94
C LEU A 166 -15.41 -20.72 6.23
N ARG A 167 -16.67 -20.29 6.20
CA ARG A 167 -17.10 -18.91 6.40
C ARG A 167 -17.77 -18.77 7.77
N ALA A 168 -17.19 -17.94 8.63
CA ALA A 168 -17.71 -17.70 9.97
C ALA A 168 -18.88 -16.70 9.96
N TYR A 169 -19.95 -17.02 10.69
CA TYR A 169 -21.16 -16.21 10.85
C TYR A 169 -21.61 -16.16 12.32
N ILE A 170 -22.43 -15.17 12.68
CA ILE A 170 -23.03 -15.05 14.02
C ILE A 170 -24.40 -15.74 13.99
N LYS A 171 -24.57 -16.82 14.75
CA LYS A 171 -25.76 -17.70 14.69
C LYS A 171 -27.06 -16.91 14.87
N ASP A 172 -27.14 -16.12 15.95
CA ASP A 172 -28.37 -15.42 16.31
C ASP A 172 -28.70 -14.24 15.39
N VAL A 173 -27.68 -13.62 14.78
CA VAL A 173 -27.91 -12.54 13.80
C VAL A 173 -28.41 -13.12 12.49
N LEU A 174 -27.79 -14.22 12.03
CA LEU A 174 -28.21 -14.90 10.81
C LEU A 174 -29.64 -15.43 10.94
N SER A 175 -29.98 -16.07 12.08
CA SER A 175 -31.32 -16.60 12.31
C SER A 175 -32.40 -15.52 12.46
N SER A 176 -32.07 -14.39 13.12
CA SER A 176 -33.07 -13.36 13.43
C SER A 176 -33.29 -12.36 12.29
N LEU A 177 -32.22 -11.98 11.58
CA LEU A 177 -32.29 -10.97 10.53
C LEU A 177 -32.27 -11.57 9.12
N HIS A 178 -32.03 -12.88 9.01
CA HIS A 178 -31.81 -13.57 7.73
C HIS A 178 -30.80 -12.82 6.83
N CYS A 179 -29.83 -12.15 7.47
CA CYS A 179 -28.85 -11.30 6.80
C CYS A 179 -27.49 -11.98 6.75
N HIS A 180 -26.76 -11.75 5.67
CA HIS A 180 -25.42 -12.27 5.51
C HIS A 180 -24.43 -11.55 6.44
N VAL A 181 -23.60 -12.30 7.17
CA VAL A 181 -22.57 -11.77 8.08
C VAL A 181 -21.22 -12.40 7.79
N ASP A 182 -20.21 -11.56 7.58
CA ASP A 182 -18.80 -11.98 7.49
C ASP A 182 -18.09 -11.66 8.79
N VAL A 183 -17.57 -12.70 9.46
CA VAL A 183 -16.76 -12.51 10.67
C VAL A 183 -15.28 -12.68 10.33
N GLN A 184 -14.50 -11.65 10.66
CA GLN A 184 -13.03 -11.69 10.65
C GLN A 184 -12.51 -11.32 12.04
N MET A 185 -11.47 -12.00 12.49
CA MET A 185 -10.81 -11.75 13.77
C MET A 185 -9.32 -11.49 13.55
N SER A 186 -8.77 -10.48 14.22
CA SER A 186 -7.35 -10.12 14.24
C SER A 186 -6.99 -9.60 15.62
N ASP A 187 -5.71 -9.69 15.98
CA ASP A 187 -5.07 -9.09 17.15
C ASP A 187 -5.08 -7.55 17.20
N GLY A 188 -5.83 -6.89 16.32
CA GLY A 188 -6.04 -5.45 16.31
C GLY A 188 -5.02 -4.64 15.51
N ARG A 189 -3.92 -5.23 15.03
CA ARG A 189 -2.82 -4.47 14.38
C ARG A 189 -3.03 -4.24 12.88
N GLY A 190 -3.59 -5.21 12.14
CA GLY A 190 -3.67 -5.14 10.67
C GLY A 190 -5.01 -4.69 10.08
N LEU A 191 -6.14 -4.98 10.74
CA LEU A 191 -7.47 -4.79 10.17
C LEU A 191 -7.97 -3.34 10.25
N LEU A 192 -7.58 -2.61 11.31
CA LEU A 192 -7.90 -1.19 11.48
C LEU A 192 -7.28 -0.36 10.33
N LEU A 193 -5.95 -0.47 10.11
CA LEU A 193 -5.22 0.25 9.05
C LEU A 193 -5.80 0.03 7.65
N ARG A 194 -6.26 -1.19 7.35
CA ARG A 194 -6.87 -1.54 6.06
C ARG A 194 -8.22 -0.85 5.88
N TYR A 195 -8.99 -0.70 6.95
CA TYR A 195 -10.34 -0.17 6.96
C TYR A 195 -10.40 1.38 7.06
N VAL A 196 -9.46 2.04 7.77
CA VAL A 196 -9.43 3.52 7.90
C VAL A 196 -8.76 4.24 6.72
N SER A 197 -8.26 3.50 5.70
CA SER A 197 -7.47 4.02 4.58
C SER A 197 -8.18 4.99 3.61
N GLY A 198 -9.38 5.46 3.94
CA GLY A 198 -10.13 6.50 3.21
C GLY A 198 -9.73 7.96 3.50
N TYR A 199 -8.94 8.21 4.56
CA TYR A 199 -8.37 9.54 4.86
C TYR A 199 -6.85 9.43 5.00
N ARG A 200 -6.12 9.57 3.89
CA ARG A 200 -4.67 9.45 3.83
C ARG A 200 -4.00 10.82 3.99
N PHE A 201 -3.17 11.00 5.00
CA PHE A 201 -2.31 12.18 5.14
C PHE A 201 -0.93 11.85 4.57
N ARG A 202 -0.57 12.45 3.42
CA ARG A 202 0.77 12.34 2.86
C ARG A 202 1.69 13.26 3.65
N VAL A 203 2.69 12.68 4.32
CA VAL A 203 3.63 13.47 5.11
C VAL A 203 4.57 14.21 4.14
N PRO A 204 4.66 15.54 4.20
CA PRO A 204 5.57 16.28 3.33
C PRO A 204 7.02 16.09 3.81
N VAL A 205 7.97 16.25 2.89
CA VAL A 205 9.38 16.30 3.23
C VAL A 205 9.71 17.73 3.70
N PRO A 206 10.42 17.94 4.81
CA PRO A 206 10.77 19.28 5.26
C PRO A 206 11.45 20.11 4.17
N TRP A 207 11.05 21.39 4.06
CA TRP A 207 11.58 22.37 3.09
C TRP A 207 11.39 22.03 1.59
N GLU A 208 10.70 20.94 1.26
CA GLU A 208 10.38 20.58 -0.12
C GLU A 208 8.91 20.85 -0.45
N GLY A 209 8.68 21.70 -1.47
CA GLY A 209 7.34 21.99 -1.98
C GLY A 209 6.49 22.87 -1.05
N ALA A 210 5.18 22.91 -1.33
CA ALA A 210 4.24 23.70 -0.54
C ALA A 210 3.89 23.00 0.78
N CYS A 211 3.88 23.77 1.88
CA CYS A 211 3.49 23.26 3.19
C CYS A 211 1.99 22.92 3.21
N PRO A 212 1.58 21.67 3.49
CA PRO A 212 0.17 21.30 3.52
C PRO A 212 -0.62 22.04 4.60
N ASP A 213 -1.89 22.35 4.33
CA ASP A 213 -2.77 23.07 5.25
C ASP A 213 -2.79 22.48 6.67
N ARG A 214 -2.69 21.15 6.80
CA ARG A 214 -2.67 20.47 8.10
C ARG A 214 -1.41 20.79 8.91
N VAL A 215 -0.26 20.97 8.25
CA VAL A 215 1.00 21.37 8.88
C VAL A 215 0.96 22.86 9.23
N VAL A 216 0.42 23.70 8.34
CA VAL A 216 0.19 25.13 8.62
C VAL A 216 -0.75 25.32 9.81
N GLN A 217 -1.83 24.53 9.88
CA GLN A 217 -2.73 24.49 11.03
C GLN A 217 -1.98 24.15 12.31
N TYR A 218 -1.10 23.16 12.28
CA TYR A 218 -0.27 22.77 13.41
C TYR A 218 0.68 23.89 13.85
N MET A 219 1.43 24.50 12.92
CA MET A 219 2.36 25.59 13.22
C MET A 219 1.65 26.78 13.87
N ASN A 220 0.49 27.18 13.33
CA ASN A 220 -0.27 28.34 13.80
C ASN A 220 -1.23 28.06 14.97
N ASN A 221 -1.28 26.82 15.47
CA ASN A 221 -2.25 26.45 16.47
C ASN A 221 -1.91 26.99 17.86
N ARG A 222 -2.79 27.76 18.49
CA ARG A 222 -2.53 28.35 19.81
C ARG A 222 -2.78 27.43 21.00
N TRP A 223 -3.61 26.41 20.85
CA TRP A 223 -4.01 25.58 21.99
C TRP A 223 -3.05 24.44 22.26
N ARG A 224 -2.32 23.97 21.24
CA ARG A 224 -1.33 22.90 21.44
C ARG A 224 -0.17 23.39 22.30
N ALA A 225 0.31 22.51 23.16
CA ALA A 225 1.55 22.71 23.90
C ALA A 225 2.77 22.76 22.97
N GLU A 226 3.87 23.36 23.46
CA GLU A 226 5.13 23.49 22.72
C GLU A 226 5.80 22.14 22.44
N ASP A 227 5.59 21.16 23.33
CA ASP A 227 6.13 19.81 23.25
C ASP A 227 5.22 18.83 22.48
N MET A 228 4.06 19.28 21.99
CA MET A 228 3.15 18.43 21.22
C MET A 228 3.69 18.21 19.81
N THR A 229 3.85 16.94 19.43
CA THR A 229 4.24 16.54 18.08
C THR A 229 3.12 16.75 17.06
N LEU A 230 3.47 16.85 15.77
CA LEU A 230 2.47 16.88 14.68
C LEU A 230 1.61 15.60 14.67
N ALA A 231 2.19 14.43 14.94
CA ALA A 231 1.45 13.18 15.02
C ALA A 231 0.34 13.24 16.08
N ASP A 232 0.65 13.75 17.27
CA ASP A 232 -0.33 13.86 18.36
C ASP A 232 -1.35 14.97 18.09
N PHE A 233 -0.92 16.10 17.54
CA PHE A 233 -1.84 17.14 17.09
C PHE A 233 -2.86 16.59 16.08
N LEU A 234 -2.43 15.82 15.08
CA LEU A 234 -3.34 15.22 14.11
C LEU A 234 -4.34 14.23 14.74
N ARG A 235 -3.96 13.57 15.85
CA ARG A 235 -4.84 12.68 16.62
C ARG A 235 -5.77 13.42 17.58
N LYS A 236 -5.44 14.65 17.96
CA LYS A 236 -6.25 15.48 18.87
C LYS A 236 -7.11 16.51 18.15
N THR A 237 -6.94 16.69 16.83
CA THR A 237 -7.60 17.75 16.04
C THR A 237 -8.70 17.27 15.11
N ASN A 238 -9.63 18.18 14.82
CA ASN A 238 -10.56 18.07 13.70
C ASN A 238 -9.97 18.69 12.41
N LEU A 239 -10.69 18.61 11.29
CA LEU A 239 -10.24 19.12 9.98
C LEU A 239 -10.00 20.65 9.93
N ARG A 240 -10.56 21.41 10.88
CA ARG A 240 -10.41 22.87 10.99
C ARG A 240 -9.30 23.28 11.96
N GLY A 241 -8.53 22.33 12.50
CA GLY A 241 -7.46 22.59 13.47
C GLY A 241 -7.94 22.81 14.92
N GLY A 242 -9.24 22.74 15.19
CA GLY A 242 -9.77 22.76 16.56
C GLY A 242 -9.66 21.40 17.25
N VAL A 243 -9.86 21.37 18.56
CA VAL A 243 -9.92 20.13 19.35
C VAL A 243 -10.99 19.17 18.79
N HIS A 244 -10.67 17.89 18.71
CA HIS A 244 -11.58 16.86 18.19
C HIS A 244 -12.75 16.59 19.15
N ARG A 245 -13.95 16.33 18.61
CA ARG A 245 -15.20 16.20 19.38
C ARG A 245 -15.21 15.06 20.40
N SER A 246 -14.36 14.05 20.24
CA SER A 246 -14.20 12.99 21.26
C SER A 246 -13.61 13.55 22.55
N PHE A 247 -12.56 14.37 22.45
CA PHE A 247 -11.89 15.00 23.58
C PHE A 247 -12.81 16.02 24.27
N VAL A 248 -13.54 16.85 23.50
CA VAL A 248 -14.56 17.75 24.06
C VAL A 248 -15.58 17.00 24.92
N ARG A 249 -16.04 15.83 24.45
CA ARG A 249 -17.01 15.00 25.19
C ARG A 249 -16.41 14.36 26.43
N ARG A 250 -15.16 13.88 26.37
CA ARG A 250 -14.44 13.32 27.52
C ARG A 250 -14.22 14.37 28.60
N HIS A 251 -13.76 15.56 28.21
CA HIS A 251 -13.63 16.71 29.10
C HIS A 251 -14.95 17.00 29.82
N GLN A 252 -16.05 17.22 29.08
CA GLN A 252 -17.38 17.47 29.64
C GLN A 252 -17.92 16.38 30.57
N GLN A 253 -17.49 15.12 30.41
CA GLN A 253 -17.89 14.03 31.29
C GLN A 253 -17.18 14.08 32.65
N LEU A 254 -15.95 14.61 32.71
CA LEU A 254 -15.24 14.82 33.96
C LEU A 254 -15.97 15.86 34.83
N PHE A 255 -16.38 17.00 34.25
CA PHE A 255 -17.16 18.05 34.94
C PHE A 255 -18.57 17.63 35.40
N ARG A 256 -19.06 16.47 34.97
CA ARG A 256 -20.37 15.96 35.43
C ARG A 256 -20.27 15.04 36.64
N ASN A 257 -19.08 14.52 36.92
CA ASN A 257 -18.88 13.48 37.92
C ASN A 257 -18.09 13.96 39.14
N ASP A 258 -17.33 15.05 39.03
CA ASP A 258 -16.67 15.72 40.15
C ASP A 258 -17.38 17.04 40.48
N GLU A 259 -17.83 17.20 41.73
CA GLU A 259 -18.37 18.48 42.26
C GLU A 259 -17.24 19.46 42.62
N ASP A 260 -15.98 19.02 42.60
CA ASP A 260 -14.82 19.89 42.78
C ASP A 260 -14.43 20.56 41.46
N VAL A 261 -14.57 21.88 41.43
CA VAL A 261 -14.28 22.75 40.28
C VAL A 261 -12.78 22.69 39.97
N MET A 262 -12.41 21.89 38.99
CA MET A 262 -11.10 22.01 38.34
C MET A 262 -11.14 23.19 37.36
N GLU A 263 -10.27 24.18 37.58
CA GLU A 263 -10.13 25.39 36.74
C GLU A 263 -9.46 25.13 35.38
N GLU A 264 -9.15 23.87 35.04
CA GLU A 264 -8.41 23.52 33.82
C GLU A 264 -9.25 23.77 32.55
N THR A 265 -8.66 24.46 31.57
CA THR A 265 -9.33 24.70 30.28
C THR A 265 -9.37 23.41 29.44
N LEU A 266 -10.28 23.36 28.46
CA LEU A 266 -10.34 22.21 27.54
C LEU A 266 -8.99 22.01 26.84
N GLU A 267 -8.36 23.10 26.43
CA GLU A 267 -7.08 23.13 25.76
C GLU A 267 -5.97 22.53 26.63
N ASP A 268 -5.86 22.96 27.89
CA ASP A 268 -4.87 22.46 28.85
C ASP A 268 -5.07 20.96 29.11
N TRP A 269 -6.33 20.55 29.36
CA TRP A 269 -6.66 19.16 29.58
C TRP A 269 -6.31 18.28 28.37
N VAL A 270 -6.61 18.75 27.14
CA VAL A 270 -6.34 17.99 25.93
C VAL A 270 -4.84 17.82 25.68
N ASN A 271 -4.01 18.78 26.05
CA ASN A 271 -2.55 18.62 25.94
C ASN A 271 -2.06 17.40 26.74
N ASN A 272 -2.63 17.16 27.92
CA ASN A 272 -2.26 16.06 28.81
C ASN A 272 -3.11 14.79 28.62
N ALA A 273 -4.24 14.86 27.91
CA ALA A 273 -5.16 13.74 27.77
C ALA A 273 -4.51 12.56 27.01
N PRO A 274 -4.59 11.32 27.56
CA PRO A 274 -4.06 10.14 26.90
C PRO A 274 -4.89 9.79 25.66
N LEU A 275 -4.19 9.34 24.62
CA LEU A 275 -4.77 8.84 23.38
C LEU A 275 -5.37 7.45 23.62
N GLN A 276 -6.68 7.28 23.42
CA GLN A 276 -7.36 5.99 23.62
C GLN A 276 -7.84 5.36 22.30
N GLY A 277 -7.17 5.69 21.19
CA GLY A 277 -7.65 5.35 19.84
C GLY A 277 -8.85 6.19 19.39
N ASP A 278 -9.06 7.35 20.02
CA ASP A 278 -10.14 8.30 19.71
C ASP A 278 -10.15 8.74 18.24
N VAL A 279 -8.95 8.91 17.67
CA VAL A 279 -8.71 9.28 16.27
C VAL A 279 -7.50 8.50 15.77
N ALA A 280 -7.66 7.84 14.63
CA ALA A 280 -6.56 7.20 13.91
C ALA A 280 -6.12 8.09 12.74
N VAL A 281 -4.81 8.21 12.55
CA VAL A 281 -4.21 8.98 11.45
C VAL A 281 -3.49 8.00 10.53
N ALA A 282 -3.90 7.95 9.26
CA ALA A 282 -3.20 7.17 8.24
C ALA A 282 -2.14 8.05 7.56
N ALA A 283 -0.96 8.13 8.18
CA ALA A 283 0.19 8.83 7.63
C ALA A 283 0.86 7.98 6.54
N ILE A 284 1.19 8.60 5.40
CA ILE A 284 1.92 7.96 4.29
C ILE A 284 3.31 8.55 4.23
N TYR A 285 4.30 7.66 4.35
CA TYR A 285 5.72 7.96 4.27
C TYR A 285 6.33 7.38 2.98
N LEU A 286 7.53 7.85 2.66
CA LEU A 286 8.42 7.22 1.70
C LEU A 286 9.02 5.93 2.27
N SER A 287 9.79 5.21 1.45
CA SER A 287 10.52 4.03 1.90
C SER A 287 11.63 4.44 2.88
N ARG A 288 11.89 3.65 3.93
CA ARG A 288 13.04 3.85 4.84
C ARG A 288 14.41 3.80 4.15
N TYR A 289 14.48 3.21 2.96
CA TYR A 289 15.69 3.26 2.10
C TYR A 289 15.88 4.60 1.37
N ASN A 290 14.92 5.52 1.47
CA ASN A 290 15.02 6.86 0.92
C ASN A 290 15.26 7.82 2.09
N ASP A 291 16.34 8.58 2.04
CA ASP A 291 16.73 9.51 3.11
C ASP A 291 15.60 10.47 3.52
N ARG A 292 14.79 10.93 2.55
CA ARG A 292 13.63 11.81 2.79
C ARG A 292 12.61 11.24 3.78
N TYR A 293 12.56 9.92 3.96
CA TYR A 293 11.75 9.29 5.00
C TYR A 293 12.08 9.86 6.39
N TYR A 294 13.37 10.06 6.70
CA TYR A 294 13.80 10.53 8.01
C TYR A 294 13.36 11.96 8.26
N GLY A 295 13.28 12.79 7.22
CA GLY A 295 12.73 14.14 7.28
C GLY A 295 11.22 14.11 7.57
N GLN A 296 10.49 13.22 6.90
CA GLN A 296 9.07 13.00 7.17
C GLN A 296 8.84 12.50 8.61
N TRP A 297 9.71 11.61 9.10
CA TRP A 297 9.64 11.11 10.47
C TRP A 297 9.90 12.23 11.49
N VAL A 298 10.92 13.06 11.27
CA VAL A 298 11.22 14.23 12.11
C VAL A 298 10.02 15.16 12.17
N LEU A 299 9.43 15.48 11.02
CA LEU A 299 8.25 16.35 10.95
C LEU A 299 7.07 15.81 11.77
N MET A 300 6.92 14.49 11.84
CA MET A 300 5.80 13.88 12.55
C MET A 300 6.06 13.72 14.05
N ASN A 301 7.31 13.54 14.46
CA ASN A 301 7.68 13.08 15.81
C ASN A 301 8.54 14.06 16.62
N VAL A 302 8.97 15.16 16.04
CA VAL A 302 9.69 16.25 16.73
C VAL A 302 8.75 17.45 16.84
N PRO A 303 8.57 18.05 18.03
CA PRO A 303 7.79 19.28 18.18
C PRO A 303 8.48 20.48 17.51
N PHE A 304 7.70 21.36 16.89
CA PHE A 304 8.20 22.60 16.25
C PHE A 304 7.07 23.61 16.07
N ARG A 305 7.38 24.90 16.02
CA ARG A 305 6.46 26.01 15.70
C ARG A 305 6.70 26.55 14.30
N SER A 306 7.94 26.52 13.85
CA SER A 306 8.38 26.81 12.50
C SER A 306 9.18 25.63 11.94
N MET A 307 9.16 25.45 10.63
CA MET A 307 10.06 24.51 9.95
C MET A 307 11.54 24.82 10.20
N ASP A 308 11.86 26.09 10.49
CA ASP A 308 13.22 26.52 10.79
C ASP A 308 13.71 26.03 12.16
N ASP A 309 12.82 25.73 13.10
CA ASP A 309 13.18 25.19 14.44
C ASP A 309 13.89 23.83 14.33
N LEU A 310 13.58 23.10 13.25
CA LEU A 310 14.16 21.80 12.93
C LEU A 310 15.54 21.93 12.28
N ARG A 311 15.91 23.10 11.76
CA ARG A 311 17.18 23.27 11.03
C ARG A 311 18.38 23.15 11.97
N ARG A 312 19.45 22.56 11.47
CA ARG A 312 20.73 22.38 12.17
C ARG A 312 21.86 22.76 11.23
N GLU A 313 22.79 23.60 11.70
CA GLU A 313 23.90 24.11 10.88
C GLU A 313 24.89 23.00 10.53
N GLU A 314 25.00 22.00 11.39
CA GLU A 314 25.88 20.85 11.22
C GLU A 314 25.55 20.02 9.96
N LEU A 315 24.30 20.11 9.49
CA LEU A 315 23.85 19.44 8.26
C LEU A 315 24.53 19.98 7.01
N ASP A 316 25.07 21.20 7.05
CA ASP A 316 25.83 21.76 5.93
C ASP A 316 27.13 20.97 5.67
N ARG A 317 27.55 20.08 6.58
CA ARG A 317 28.71 19.19 6.39
C ARG A 317 28.36 17.83 5.83
N VAL A 318 27.08 17.49 5.73
CA VAL A 318 26.61 16.15 5.35
C VAL A 318 26.18 16.15 3.88
N PRO A 319 26.49 15.10 3.11
CA PRO A 319 26.06 15.01 1.72
C PRO A 319 24.52 14.87 1.61
N PRO A 320 23.91 15.31 0.48
CA PRO A 320 22.46 15.35 0.32
C PRO A 320 21.73 14.02 0.53
N HIS A 321 22.41 12.89 0.31
CA HIS A 321 21.81 11.56 0.39
C HIS A 321 21.76 10.98 1.83
N LEU A 322 22.35 11.68 2.80
CA LEU A 322 22.32 11.34 4.25
C LEU A 322 21.73 12.50 5.08
N TYR A 323 21.28 13.56 4.43
CA TYR A 323 20.95 14.83 5.05
C TYR A 323 19.82 14.68 6.09
N TYR A 324 18.74 14.01 5.73
CA TYR A 324 17.60 13.85 6.61
C TYR A 324 17.82 12.77 7.68
N GLN A 325 18.60 11.73 7.39
CA GLN A 325 19.02 10.77 8.41
C GLN A 325 19.90 11.45 9.46
N ALA A 326 20.82 12.32 9.04
CA ALA A 326 21.63 13.14 9.95
C ALA A 326 20.77 14.10 10.78
N LEU A 327 19.77 14.75 10.16
CA LEU A 327 18.80 15.59 10.85
C LEU A 327 18.07 14.80 11.95
N ALA A 328 17.61 13.60 11.64
CA ALA A 328 16.92 12.73 12.60
C ALA A 328 17.83 12.31 13.77
N LEU A 329 19.09 11.99 13.49
CA LEU A 329 20.10 11.68 14.51
C LEU A 329 20.41 12.87 15.42
N LEU A 330 20.52 14.08 14.88
CA LEU A 330 20.80 15.29 15.66
C LEU A 330 19.61 15.69 16.55
N LEU A 331 18.38 15.53 16.06
CA LEU A 331 17.18 15.93 16.79
C LEU A 331 16.69 14.89 17.79
N ARG A 332 16.88 13.60 17.50
CA ARG A 332 16.41 12.47 18.32
C ARG A 332 17.46 11.37 18.43
N PRO A 333 18.64 11.67 19.01
CA PRO A 333 19.71 10.70 19.15
C PRO A 333 19.25 9.48 19.98
N ASP A 334 18.45 9.72 21.03
CA ASP A 334 17.86 8.70 21.90
C ASP A 334 17.11 7.59 21.14
N HIS A 335 16.45 7.96 20.04
CA HIS A 335 15.72 7.03 19.20
C HIS A 335 16.62 6.40 18.14
N TRP A 336 17.34 7.23 17.39
CA TRP A 336 18.03 6.79 16.18
C TRP A 336 19.35 6.08 16.46
N THR A 337 19.99 6.28 17.61
CA THR A 337 21.17 5.48 18.01
C THR A 337 20.80 4.20 18.76
N SER A 338 19.52 4.00 19.09
CA SER A 338 19.05 2.84 19.84
C SER A 338 18.47 1.78 18.91
N GLU A 339 19.15 0.62 18.81
CA GLU A 339 18.64 -0.51 18.02
C GLU A 339 17.28 -0.96 18.55
N ALA A 340 17.14 -1.05 19.88
CA ALA A 340 15.92 -1.51 20.52
C ALA A 340 14.72 -0.58 20.20
N ALA A 341 14.93 0.74 20.22
CA ALA A 341 13.87 1.70 19.93
C ALA A 341 13.42 1.62 18.45
N THR A 342 14.38 1.60 17.52
CA THR A 342 14.11 1.52 16.09
C THR A 342 13.45 0.18 15.73
N ARG A 343 13.94 -0.93 16.31
CA ARG A 343 13.38 -2.27 16.12
C ARG A 343 11.93 -2.33 16.60
N ALA A 344 11.63 -1.81 17.78
CA ALA A 344 10.27 -1.81 18.33
C ALA A 344 9.27 -1.09 17.41
N GLU A 345 9.67 0.01 16.77
CA GLU A 345 8.85 0.71 15.78
C GLU A 345 8.64 -0.14 14.50
N LEU A 346 9.70 -0.76 13.98
CA LEU A 346 9.61 -1.61 12.79
C LEU A 346 8.75 -2.86 13.03
N GLU A 347 8.79 -3.42 14.24
CA GLU A 347 7.93 -4.52 14.66
C GLU A 347 6.46 -4.08 14.80
N LEU A 348 6.22 -2.86 15.28
CA LEU A 348 4.89 -2.26 15.34
C LEU A 348 4.28 -2.09 13.94
N GLU A 349 5.10 -1.74 12.96
CA GLU A 349 4.76 -1.69 11.52
C GLU A 349 4.60 -3.08 10.89
N ALA A 350 4.79 -4.16 11.66
CA ALA A 350 4.70 -5.55 11.25
C ALA A 350 5.67 -5.93 10.11
N PHE A 351 6.85 -5.32 10.08
CA PHE A 351 7.91 -5.76 9.18
C PHE A 351 8.44 -7.15 9.55
N ARG A 352 8.90 -7.90 8.54
CA ARG A 352 9.49 -9.23 8.75
C ARG A 352 10.90 -9.10 9.32
N GLU A 353 11.33 -10.06 10.14
CA GLU A 353 12.64 -10.04 10.81
C GLU A 353 13.83 -9.78 9.87
N HIS A 354 13.86 -10.41 8.69
CA HIS A 354 14.95 -10.14 7.73
C HIS A 354 14.93 -8.73 7.16
N HIS A 355 13.76 -8.10 7.04
CA HIS A 355 13.64 -6.72 6.59
C HIS A 355 14.09 -5.76 7.70
N ILE A 356 13.70 -6.04 8.94
CA ILE A 356 14.14 -5.32 10.14
C ILE A 356 15.67 -5.31 10.21
N ARG A 357 16.30 -6.49 10.16
CA ARG A 357 17.77 -6.60 10.20
C ARG A 357 18.46 -5.80 9.09
N ASN A 358 17.93 -5.82 7.87
CA ASN A 358 18.52 -5.05 6.77
C ASN A 358 18.42 -3.53 6.99
N ILE A 359 17.28 -3.05 7.52
CA ILE A 359 17.11 -1.62 7.81
C ILE A 359 18.06 -1.21 8.95
N LEU A 360 18.14 -2.00 10.01
CA LEU A 360 19.03 -1.70 11.13
C LEU A 360 20.50 -1.67 10.68
N ALA A 361 20.95 -2.68 9.92
CA ALA A 361 22.31 -2.71 9.40
C ALA A 361 22.64 -1.46 8.54
N MET A 362 21.73 -1.07 7.65
CA MET A 362 21.89 0.16 6.85
C MET A 362 21.94 1.41 7.73
N LEU A 363 21.03 1.52 8.71
CA LEU A 363 20.97 2.67 9.61
C LEU A 363 22.27 2.85 10.39
N PHE A 364 22.80 1.77 10.97
CA PHE A 364 24.02 1.82 11.78
C PHE A 364 25.28 2.02 10.94
N ALA A 365 25.35 1.45 9.73
CA ALA A 365 26.43 1.75 8.79
C ALA A 365 26.44 3.24 8.42
N ASN A 366 25.27 3.80 8.06
CA ASN A 366 25.14 5.21 7.73
C ASN A 366 25.47 6.12 8.93
N GLN A 367 25.20 5.70 10.17
CA GLN A 367 25.56 6.48 11.36
C GLN A 367 27.07 6.68 11.50
N GLY A 368 27.86 5.65 11.25
CA GLY A 368 29.33 5.76 11.23
C GLY A 368 29.77 6.82 10.22
N LEU A 369 29.22 6.75 9.01
CA LEU A 369 29.53 7.69 7.92
C LEU A 369 29.09 9.13 8.25
N ILE A 370 27.88 9.31 8.78
CA ILE A 370 27.35 10.62 9.19
C ILE A 370 28.24 11.25 10.26
N ARG A 371 28.69 10.47 11.26
CA ARG A 371 29.59 10.98 12.30
C ARG A 371 30.90 11.51 11.73
N LYS A 372 31.48 10.82 10.75
CA LYS A 372 32.73 11.25 10.07
C LYS A 372 32.54 12.55 9.27
N TYR A 373 31.39 12.73 8.62
CA TYR A 373 31.05 14.02 7.98
C TYR A 373 30.84 15.14 9.00
N LEU A 374 30.12 14.86 10.09
CA LEU A 374 29.85 15.85 11.13
C LEU A 374 31.13 16.29 11.87
N SER A 375 32.05 15.36 12.13
CA SER A 375 33.36 15.63 12.74
C SER A 375 34.33 16.35 11.81
N GLY A 376 34.09 16.31 10.49
CA GLY A 376 34.99 16.85 9.47
C GLY A 376 36.13 15.91 9.08
N GLU A 377 36.08 14.64 9.50
CA GLU A 377 37.01 13.59 9.02
C GLU A 377 36.78 13.29 7.53
N LEU A 378 35.53 13.41 7.06
CA LEU A 378 35.17 13.35 5.65
C LEU A 378 34.63 14.70 5.17
N ASP A 379 35.08 15.13 3.99
CA ASP A 379 34.49 16.27 3.29
C ASP A 379 33.37 15.78 2.36
N LYS A 380 32.15 16.32 2.51
CA LYS A 380 31.03 16.04 1.60
C LYS A 380 31.33 16.39 0.13
N ASN A 381 32.32 17.24 -0.14
CA ASN A 381 32.71 17.59 -1.50
C ASN A 381 33.50 16.46 -2.19
N ASP A 382 34.10 15.55 -1.41
CA ASP A 382 34.78 14.35 -1.91
C ASP A 382 33.81 13.18 -2.14
N ASP A 383 32.55 13.34 -1.71
CA ASP A 383 31.49 12.36 -1.92
C ASP A 383 31.04 12.35 -3.39
N VAL A 384 31.77 11.60 -4.22
CA VAL A 384 31.37 11.33 -5.60
C VAL A 384 30.23 10.33 -5.59
N VAL A 385 29.01 10.83 -5.39
CA VAL A 385 27.81 10.04 -5.66
C VAL A 385 27.88 9.63 -7.13
N ALA A 386 28.04 8.34 -7.39
CA ALA A 386 27.70 7.77 -8.69
C ALA A 386 26.24 8.15 -8.93
N GLY A 387 26.05 9.20 -9.75
CA GLY A 387 24.75 9.85 -9.90
C GLY A 387 23.66 8.81 -10.11
N PRO A 388 22.45 9.01 -9.55
CA PRO A 388 21.35 8.07 -9.74
C PRO A 388 21.24 7.81 -11.23
N ALA A 389 21.62 6.59 -11.66
CA ALA A 389 21.87 6.29 -13.06
C ALA A 389 20.83 7.01 -13.92
N ASP A 390 21.25 8.06 -14.64
CA ASP A 390 20.45 9.07 -15.34
C ASP A 390 18.96 8.71 -15.51
N GLY A 391 18.20 8.92 -14.45
CA GLY A 391 16.75 8.87 -14.47
C GLY A 391 16.27 10.30 -14.37
N ALA A 392 16.22 11.01 -15.52
CA ALA A 392 15.81 12.41 -15.66
C ALA A 392 14.96 12.94 -14.49
N GLY A 393 15.49 13.95 -13.79
CA GLY A 393 14.80 14.62 -12.69
C GLY A 393 13.42 15.16 -13.08
N PRO A 394 12.61 15.57 -12.09
CA PRO A 394 11.32 16.20 -12.36
C PRO A 394 11.58 17.57 -13.01
N GLY A 395 11.48 17.66 -14.34
CA GLY A 395 11.44 18.95 -15.04
C GLY A 395 12.17 19.03 -16.37
N THR A 396 13.13 18.16 -16.69
CA THR A 396 13.78 18.21 -18.00
C THR A 396 12.93 17.49 -19.04
N ALA A 397 12.45 18.25 -20.04
CA ALA A 397 11.87 17.70 -21.26
C ALA A 397 12.96 16.90 -21.97
N VAL A 398 12.89 15.58 -21.88
CA VAL A 398 13.83 14.70 -22.57
C VAL A 398 13.42 14.68 -24.04
N GLU A 399 14.35 15.04 -24.92
CA GLU A 399 14.11 15.01 -26.36
C GLU A 399 13.97 13.55 -26.82
N LEU A 400 12.77 13.17 -27.28
CA LEU A 400 12.51 11.84 -27.79
C LEU A 400 13.09 11.67 -29.20
N SER A 401 13.65 10.51 -29.52
CA SER A 401 14.00 10.16 -30.90
C SER A 401 12.76 10.11 -31.79
N GLY A 402 12.91 10.26 -33.11
CA GLY A 402 11.78 10.24 -34.05
C GLY A 402 10.94 8.94 -34.02
N HIS A 403 11.52 7.82 -33.59
CA HIS A 403 10.74 6.58 -33.36
C HIS A 403 9.93 6.65 -32.06
N GLN A 404 10.52 7.16 -30.97
CA GLN A 404 9.82 7.37 -29.70
C GLN A 404 8.73 8.45 -29.81
N GLN A 405 8.95 9.52 -30.59
CA GLN A 405 7.94 10.55 -30.84
C GLN A 405 6.72 9.98 -31.56
N ARG A 406 6.93 9.17 -32.61
CA ARG A 406 5.84 8.49 -33.31
C ARG A 406 5.06 7.55 -32.40
N LEU A 407 5.77 6.80 -31.55
CA LEU A 407 5.14 5.94 -30.56
C LEU A 407 4.34 6.73 -29.52
N ALA A 408 4.89 7.82 -29.00
CA ALA A 408 4.19 8.69 -28.06
C ALA A 408 2.91 9.29 -28.70
N ALA A 409 2.99 9.74 -29.95
CA ALA A 409 1.83 10.23 -30.70
C ALA A 409 0.77 9.14 -30.88
N GLU A 410 1.17 7.91 -31.25
CA GLU A 410 0.24 6.78 -31.38
C GLU A 410 -0.49 6.47 -30.06
N LEU A 411 0.20 6.53 -28.93
CA LEU A 411 -0.40 6.29 -27.61
C LEU A 411 -1.33 7.42 -27.17
N LEU A 412 -1.02 8.67 -27.53
CA LEU A 412 -1.90 9.81 -27.29
C LEU A 412 -3.16 9.75 -28.16
N ASP A 413 -3.02 9.37 -29.43
CA ASP A 413 -4.16 9.14 -30.32
C ASP A 413 -5.06 8.04 -29.77
N ALA A 414 -4.48 6.94 -29.27
CA ALA A 414 -5.22 5.87 -28.62
C ALA A 414 -5.99 6.36 -27.39
N TYR A 415 -5.36 7.19 -26.55
CA TYR A 415 -5.99 7.84 -25.41
C TYR A 415 -7.16 8.75 -25.83
N HIS A 416 -6.98 9.60 -26.84
CA HIS A 416 -8.03 10.49 -27.35
C HIS A 416 -9.19 9.71 -27.94
N GLN A 417 -8.93 8.63 -28.67
CA GLN A 417 -9.98 7.74 -29.19
C GLN A 417 -10.72 7.04 -28.04
N GLY A 418 -10.00 6.49 -27.06
CA GLY A 418 -10.59 5.81 -25.90
C GLY A 418 -11.49 6.71 -25.06
N THR A 419 -11.07 7.97 -24.86
CA THR A 419 -11.85 8.98 -24.14
C THR A 419 -13.07 9.48 -24.93
N GLN A 420 -12.94 9.70 -26.25
CA GLN A 420 -14.08 10.06 -27.10
C GLN A 420 -15.15 8.96 -27.14
N LEU A 421 -14.74 7.69 -27.32
CA LEU A 421 -15.67 6.56 -27.32
C LEU A 421 -16.40 6.41 -25.97
N ARG A 422 -15.71 6.69 -24.86
CA ARG A 422 -16.33 6.72 -23.53
C ARG A 422 -17.40 7.82 -23.45
N GLN A 423 -17.08 9.03 -23.90
CA GLN A 423 -18.02 10.17 -23.89
C GLN A 423 -19.22 9.94 -24.82
N GLN A 424 -19.03 9.31 -25.98
CA GLN A 424 -20.10 8.96 -26.91
C GLN A 424 -21.05 7.90 -26.31
N GLY A 425 -20.49 6.84 -25.72
CA GLY A 425 -21.29 5.82 -25.02
C GLY A 425 -22.07 6.36 -23.82
N GLU A 426 -21.59 7.43 -23.17
CA GLU A 426 -22.32 8.14 -22.11
C GLU A 426 -23.43 9.07 -22.65
N ASN A 427 -23.31 9.59 -23.88
CA ASN A 427 -24.26 10.52 -24.49
C ASN A 427 -25.37 9.83 -25.31
N GLU A 428 -25.15 8.63 -25.85
CA GLU A 428 -26.11 7.94 -26.74
C GLU A 428 -27.17 7.07 -26.03
N LEU A 429 -27.20 7.01 -24.69
CA LEU A 429 -28.19 6.20 -23.95
C LEU A 429 -29.53 6.95 -23.76
N PRO A 430 -30.67 6.50 -24.36
CA PRO A 430 -31.98 7.00 -24.00
C PRO A 430 -32.35 6.52 -22.58
N PRO A 431 -33.18 7.26 -21.83
CA PRO A 431 -33.70 6.76 -20.58
C PRO A 431 -34.65 5.59 -20.89
N TRP A 432 -34.22 4.38 -20.54
CA TRP A 432 -35.00 3.13 -20.55
C TRP A 432 -35.19 2.43 -21.91
N THR A 433 -34.21 1.59 -22.28
CA THR A 433 -34.50 0.29 -22.89
C THR A 433 -33.66 -0.79 -22.21
N ALA A 434 -34.34 -1.79 -21.63
CA ALA A 434 -33.77 -2.87 -20.82
C ALA A 434 -32.95 -3.92 -21.62
N ARG A 435 -32.24 -3.52 -22.69
CA ARG A 435 -31.52 -4.44 -23.57
C ARG A 435 -30.07 -4.07 -23.92
N THR A 436 -29.55 -2.96 -23.42
CA THR A 436 -28.12 -2.61 -23.56
C THR A 436 -27.56 -2.27 -22.20
N SER A 437 -27.06 -3.30 -21.52
CA SER A 437 -26.24 -3.11 -20.33
C SER A 437 -25.05 -2.18 -20.68
N PRO A 438 -24.66 -1.21 -19.84
CA PRO A 438 -23.37 -0.52 -19.99
C PRO A 438 -22.17 -1.49 -19.86
N PHE A 439 -22.44 -2.77 -19.56
CA PHE A 439 -21.52 -3.91 -19.52
C PHE A 439 -21.78 -4.92 -20.65
N ALA A 440 -22.54 -4.56 -21.69
CA ALA A 440 -22.55 -5.32 -22.93
C ALA A 440 -21.10 -5.42 -23.44
N PRO A 441 -20.67 -6.58 -23.99
CA PRO A 441 -19.34 -6.70 -24.55
C PRO A 441 -19.13 -5.54 -25.52
N ALA A 442 -18.05 -4.79 -25.35
CA ALA A 442 -17.62 -3.86 -26.37
C ALA A 442 -17.37 -4.72 -27.61
N VAL A 443 -18.31 -4.65 -28.57
CA VAL A 443 -18.19 -5.28 -29.88
C VAL A 443 -16.99 -4.66 -30.64
N ASP A 444 -16.47 -3.52 -30.15
CA ASP A 444 -15.32 -2.84 -30.71
C ASP A 444 -14.02 -3.18 -29.97
N GLY A 445 -13.10 -3.81 -30.69
CA GLY A 445 -11.80 -4.29 -30.23
C GLY A 445 -10.85 -3.18 -29.76
N ARG A 446 -11.04 -2.72 -28.51
CA ARG A 446 -10.10 -1.81 -27.85
C ARG A 446 -8.80 -2.53 -27.56
N SER A 447 -7.72 -2.09 -28.21
CA SER A 447 -6.42 -2.70 -28.01
C SER A 447 -5.71 -2.13 -26.77
N ALA A 448 -5.19 -3.00 -25.91
CA ALA A 448 -4.12 -2.63 -25.00
C ALA A 448 -2.83 -2.37 -25.80
N TYR A 449 -2.03 -1.42 -25.37
CA TYR A 449 -0.74 -1.13 -25.98
C TYR A 449 0.39 -1.66 -25.12
N THR A 450 1.47 -2.08 -25.74
CA THR A 450 2.64 -2.60 -25.04
C THR A 450 3.90 -2.05 -25.67
N ILE A 451 4.69 -1.35 -24.86
CA ILE A 451 6.01 -0.84 -25.22
C ILE A 451 7.05 -1.79 -24.66
N LEU A 452 7.71 -2.52 -25.54
CA LEU A 452 8.75 -3.49 -25.19
C LEU A 452 10.11 -2.96 -25.62
N GLY A 453 11.16 -3.37 -24.93
CA GLY A 453 12.52 -3.13 -25.38
C GLY A 453 13.57 -3.30 -24.28
N PRO A 454 14.85 -3.42 -24.65
CA PRO A 454 15.94 -3.62 -23.70
C PRO A 454 16.03 -2.49 -22.67
N ALA A 455 16.74 -2.76 -21.58
CA ALA A 455 17.15 -1.72 -20.64
C ALA A 455 17.87 -0.58 -21.41
N GLY A 456 17.49 0.67 -21.13
CA GLY A 456 18.07 1.82 -21.80
C GLY A 456 17.56 2.10 -23.23
N SER A 457 16.51 1.43 -23.71
CA SER A 457 15.87 1.75 -24.99
C SER A 457 14.99 3.02 -24.98
N GLY A 458 14.75 3.57 -23.78
CA GLY A 458 13.91 4.76 -23.60
C GLY A 458 12.41 4.47 -23.52
N LYS A 459 11.99 3.22 -23.32
CA LYS A 459 10.59 2.80 -23.14
C LYS A 459 9.85 3.58 -22.03
N THR A 460 10.40 3.60 -20.82
CA THR A 460 9.87 4.36 -19.67
C THR A 460 9.86 5.87 -19.95
N THR A 461 10.87 6.41 -20.63
CA THR A 461 10.90 7.83 -21.02
C THR A 461 9.74 8.19 -21.96
N THR A 462 9.49 7.36 -22.98
CA THR A 462 8.35 7.54 -23.90
C THR A 462 7.03 7.51 -23.15
N ALA A 463 6.82 6.50 -22.29
CA ALA A 463 5.59 6.37 -21.50
C ALA A 463 5.38 7.58 -20.58
N HIS A 464 6.45 8.04 -19.91
CA HIS A 464 6.41 9.18 -19.00
C HIS A 464 6.04 10.49 -19.72
N GLN A 465 6.45 10.67 -20.98
CA GLN A 465 6.01 11.83 -21.75
C GLN A 465 4.51 11.80 -22.03
N VAL A 466 3.98 10.63 -22.41
CA VAL A 466 2.53 10.45 -22.62
C VAL A 466 1.76 10.71 -21.32
N ILE A 467 2.23 10.15 -20.20
CA ILE A 467 1.64 10.35 -18.88
C ILE A 467 1.54 11.84 -18.53
N ARG A 468 2.62 12.61 -18.73
CA ARG A 468 2.62 14.06 -18.43
C ARG A 468 1.61 14.84 -19.26
N GLN A 469 1.46 14.48 -20.54
CA GLN A 469 0.50 15.14 -21.42
C GLN A 469 -0.94 14.79 -21.07
N VAL A 470 -1.22 13.53 -20.74
CA VAL A 470 -2.56 13.08 -20.33
C VAL A 470 -2.95 13.62 -18.96
N ALA A 471 -2.03 13.64 -18.00
CA ALA A 471 -2.25 14.12 -16.64
C ALA A 471 -2.76 15.58 -16.57
N ALA A 472 -2.49 16.38 -17.60
CA ALA A 472 -2.97 17.76 -17.66
C ALA A 472 -4.51 17.86 -17.75
N ASN A 473 -5.18 16.88 -18.37
CA ASN A 473 -6.61 16.94 -18.68
C ASN A 473 -7.38 15.63 -18.39
N GLY A 474 -6.71 14.60 -17.87
CA GLY A 474 -7.28 13.28 -17.67
C GLY A 474 -6.73 12.59 -16.42
N ARG A 475 -7.42 11.55 -15.98
CA ARG A 475 -7.08 10.84 -14.75
C ARG A 475 -6.19 9.63 -15.05
N VAL A 476 -4.95 9.68 -14.57
CA VAL A 476 -3.94 8.63 -14.83
C VAL A 476 -3.71 7.78 -13.59
N LEU A 477 -3.71 6.45 -13.76
CA LEU A 477 -3.22 5.50 -12.76
C LEU A 477 -1.90 4.91 -13.20
N LEU A 478 -0.87 5.06 -12.37
CA LEU A 478 0.42 4.39 -12.54
C LEU A 478 0.48 3.16 -11.66
N THR A 479 0.89 2.03 -12.24
CA THR A 479 1.00 0.77 -11.52
C THR A 479 2.36 0.14 -11.69
N ALA A 480 2.85 -0.49 -10.62
CA ALA A 480 4.14 -1.18 -10.61
C ALA A 480 4.04 -2.57 -9.96
N PRO A 481 4.86 -3.56 -10.37
CA PRO A 481 4.84 -4.90 -9.79
C PRO A 481 5.24 -4.93 -8.32
N THR A 482 6.10 -4.00 -7.88
CA THR A 482 6.67 -4.00 -6.51
C THR A 482 6.43 -2.67 -5.80
N GLY A 483 6.35 -2.73 -4.46
CA GLY A 483 6.20 -1.54 -3.62
C GLY A 483 7.38 -0.58 -3.73
N ARG A 484 8.60 -1.07 -3.96
CA ARG A 484 9.79 -0.23 -4.17
C ARG A 484 9.66 0.61 -5.43
N LEU A 485 9.29 -0.01 -6.56
CA LEU A 485 9.08 0.72 -7.82
C LEU A 485 7.88 1.67 -7.72
N ALA A 486 6.79 1.26 -7.07
CA ALA A 486 5.65 2.14 -6.80
C ALA A 486 6.07 3.38 -5.98
N ALA A 487 6.94 3.23 -4.99
CA ALA A 487 7.46 4.35 -4.21
C ALA A 487 8.29 5.32 -5.09
N THR A 488 9.18 4.79 -5.93
CA THR A 488 9.96 5.61 -6.88
C THR A 488 9.05 6.35 -7.89
N LEU A 489 7.97 5.73 -8.35
CA LEU A 489 7.01 6.38 -9.23
C LEU A 489 6.22 7.50 -8.50
N ARG A 490 5.86 7.32 -7.22
CA ARG A 490 5.21 8.38 -6.40
C ARG A 490 6.10 9.59 -6.16
N GLU A 491 7.41 9.36 -6.09
CA GLU A 491 8.40 10.43 -5.98
C GLU A 491 8.50 11.20 -7.30
N ARG A 492 8.50 10.49 -8.44
CA ARG A 492 8.62 11.11 -9.76
C ARG A 492 7.35 11.80 -10.24
N PHE A 493 6.18 11.29 -9.84
CA PHE A 493 4.86 11.82 -10.19
C PHE A 493 4.05 12.05 -8.91
N PRO A 494 4.36 13.12 -8.15
CA PRO A 494 3.72 13.36 -6.86
C PRO A 494 2.22 13.62 -6.99
N ASP A 495 1.76 14.14 -8.13
CA ASP A 495 0.37 14.54 -8.36
C ASP A 495 -0.50 13.41 -8.93
N LEU A 496 0.08 12.24 -9.22
CA LEU A 496 -0.63 11.11 -9.82
C LEU A 496 -0.95 10.01 -8.80
N GLU A 497 -2.00 9.25 -9.10
CA GLU A 497 -2.34 8.06 -8.34
C GLU A 497 -1.37 6.94 -8.74
N VAL A 498 -0.64 6.40 -7.77
CA VAL A 498 0.34 5.33 -7.97
C VAL A 498 0.11 4.20 -6.98
N ASP A 499 -0.02 2.98 -7.47
CA ASP A 499 -0.14 1.78 -6.64
C ASP A 499 0.66 0.60 -7.19
N THR A 500 0.71 -0.48 -6.42
CA THR A 500 1.17 -1.77 -6.91
C THR A 500 0.12 -2.41 -7.81
N VAL A 501 0.51 -3.28 -8.75
CA VAL A 501 -0.45 -4.06 -9.57
C VAL A 501 -1.47 -4.78 -8.68
N HIS A 502 -1.01 -5.36 -7.57
CA HIS A 502 -1.87 -6.06 -6.62
C HIS A 502 -2.92 -5.13 -5.95
N GLY A 503 -2.52 -3.89 -5.65
CA GLY A 503 -3.39 -2.86 -5.04
C GLY A 503 -4.35 -2.27 -6.05
N ALA A 504 -3.85 -1.84 -7.21
CA ALA A 504 -4.62 -1.21 -8.28
C ALA A 504 -5.67 -2.16 -8.88
N PHE A 505 -5.25 -3.36 -9.27
CA PHE A 505 -6.13 -4.34 -9.92
C PHE A 505 -6.88 -5.23 -8.94
N LEU A 506 -6.73 -5.00 -7.63
CA LEU A 506 -7.39 -5.76 -6.57
C LEU A 506 -7.37 -7.27 -6.84
N VAL A 507 -6.21 -7.83 -7.21
CA VAL A 507 -6.07 -9.20 -7.76
C VAL A 507 -6.59 -10.34 -6.85
N HIS A 508 -6.93 -10.01 -5.60
CA HIS A 508 -7.57 -10.89 -4.63
C HIS A 508 -9.11 -10.84 -4.67
N LYS A 509 -9.68 -10.02 -5.56
CA LYS A 509 -11.11 -9.79 -5.74
C LYS A 509 -11.54 -10.19 -7.15
N PRO A 510 -12.84 -10.42 -7.38
CA PRO A 510 -13.35 -10.69 -8.71
C PRO A 510 -13.04 -9.55 -9.69
N THR A 511 -12.73 -9.88 -10.94
CA THR A 511 -12.37 -8.94 -12.03
C THR A 511 -13.32 -7.75 -12.13
N GLN A 512 -14.62 -7.96 -11.90
CA GLN A 512 -15.62 -6.90 -11.97
C GLN A 512 -15.44 -5.83 -10.88
N GLU A 513 -15.05 -6.21 -9.65
CA GLU A 513 -14.75 -5.24 -8.58
C GLU A 513 -13.47 -4.45 -8.88
N ALA A 514 -12.46 -5.09 -9.48
CA ALA A 514 -11.28 -4.41 -9.97
C ALA A 514 -11.66 -3.38 -11.04
N MET A 515 -12.50 -3.77 -12.01
CA MET A 515 -12.95 -2.90 -13.08
C MET A 515 -13.71 -1.66 -12.60
N GLU A 516 -14.52 -1.77 -11.54
CA GLU A 516 -15.21 -0.61 -10.94
C GLU A 516 -14.22 0.41 -10.37
N VAL A 517 -13.12 -0.05 -9.76
CA VAL A 517 -12.07 0.81 -9.22
C VAL A 517 -11.21 1.42 -10.34
N LEU A 518 -11.08 0.71 -11.46
CA LEU A 518 -10.30 1.17 -12.60
C LEU A 518 -11.11 2.08 -13.55
N TRP A 519 -12.44 2.05 -13.50
CA TRP A 519 -13.33 2.84 -14.34
C TRP A 519 -13.08 4.36 -14.32
N PRO A 520 -12.75 5.02 -13.18
CA PRO A 520 -12.54 6.46 -13.14
C PRO A 520 -11.29 6.93 -13.89
N TYR A 521 -10.38 6.03 -14.28
CA TYR A 521 -9.14 6.39 -14.96
C TYR A 521 -9.32 6.37 -16.47
N ASP A 522 -8.71 7.36 -17.12
CA ASP A 522 -8.71 7.49 -18.57
C ASP A 522 -7.47 6.84 -19.18
N LEU A 523 -6.40 6.74 -18.41
CA LEU A 523 -5.17 6.05 -18.77
C LEU A 523 -4.65 5.23 -17.59
N ILE A 524 -4.32 3.96 -17.85
CA ILE A 524 -3.62 3.12 -16.88
C ILE A 524 -2.31 2.65 -17.49
N VAL A 525 -1.21 2.87 -16.76
CA VAL A 525 0.11 2.43 -17.17
C VAL A 525 0.63 1.40 -16.19
N VAL A 526 1.12 0.28 -16.71
CA VAL A 526 1.76 -0.79 -15.93
C VAL A 526 3.23 -0.83 -16.30
N GLU A 527 4.08 -0.35 -15.39
CA GLU A 527 5.54 -0.38 -15.53
C GLU A 527 6.11 -1.74 -15.14
N GLU A 528 7.22 -2.13 -15.76
CA GLU A 528 7.91 -3.42 -15.59
C GLU A 528 6.99 -4.64 -15.67
N VAL A 529 6.24 -4.75 -16.79
CA VAL A 529 5.26 -5.82 -16.94
C VAL A 529 5.91 -7.21 -17.06
N GLY A 530 5.36 -8.16 -16.30
CA GLY A 530 5.66 -9.59 -16.37
C GLY A 530 4.43 -10.49 -16.49
N GLN A 531 3.18 -9.99 -16.33
CA GLN A 531 1.92 -10.68 -16.63
C GLN A 531 0.81 -9.62 -16.85
N PRO A 532 -0.14 -9.79 -17.80
CA PRO A 532 -1.19 -8.82 -18.05
C PRO A 532 -2.39 -9.10 -17.13
N PRO A 533 -2.90 -8.11 -16.38
CA PRO A 533 -4.21 -8.25 -15.76
C PRO A 533 -5.30 -8.21 -16.83
N ALA A 534 -6.35 -9.03 -16.67
CA ALA A 534 -7.52 -9.03 -17.55
C ALA A 534 -8.27 -7.69 -17.40
N ALA A 535 -8.03 -6.76 -18.32
CA ALA A 535 -8.44 -5.36 -18.21
C ALA A 535 -8.97 -4.81 -19.55
N ASP A 536 -9.66 -5.65 -20.31
CA ASP A 536 -10.20 -5.37 -21.66
C ASP A 536 -11.30 -4.28 -21.69
N ARG A 537 -11.54 -3.58 -20.58
CA ARG A 537 -12.70 -2.69 -20.37
C ARG A 537 -12.32 -1.29 -19.87
N ILE A 538 -11.02 -0.95 -19.89
CA ILE A 538 -10.48 0.35 -19.46
C ILE A 538 -10.25 1.24 -20.70
N PRO A 539 -10.44 2.57 -20.64
CA PRO A 539 -10.37 3.44 -21.82
C PRO A 539 -9.03 3.35 -22.57
N THR A 540 -7.90 3.26 -21.87
CA THR A 540 -6.58 3.00 -22.47
C THR A 540 -5.65 2.33 -21.45
N LEU A 541 -5.09 1.19 -21.82
CA LEU A 541 -4.12 0.43 -21.02
C LEU A 541 -2.78 0.35 -21.75
N ILE A 542 -1.71 0.77 -21.07
CA ILE A 542 -0.35 0.74 -21.60
C ILE A 542 0.52 -0.15 -20.69
N PHE A 543 1.13 -1.16 -21.28
CA PHE A 543 2.16 -1.97 -20.66
C PHE A 543 3.53 -1.45 -21.07
N VAL A 544 4.46 -1.34 -20.12
CA VAL A 544 5.85 -0.95 -20.37
C VAL A 544 6.74 -2.01 -19.74
N GLY A 545 7.67 -2.59 -20.48
CA GLY A 545 8.51 -3.64 -19.91
C GLY A 545 9.50 -4.27 -20.87
N ASP A 546 10.06 -5.39 -20.42
CA ASP A 546 11.03 -6.19 -21.15
C ASP A 546 10.89 -7.68 -20.78
N PHE A 547 10.57 -8.54 -21.76
CA PHE A 547 10.43 -9.98 -21.53
C PHE A 547 11.74 -10.72 -21.26
N TYR A 548 12.89 -10.06 -21.43
CA TYR A 548 14.21 -10.62 -21.13
C TYR A 548 14.69 -10.28 -19.71
N GLN A 549 13.78 -9.84 -18.83
CA GLN A 549 14.07 -9.68 -17.40
C GLN A 549 14.03 -11.01 -16.65
N LEU A 550 14.47 -11.00 -15.39
CA LEU A 550 14.35 -12.15 -14.52
C LEU A 550 12.88 -12.58 -14.44
N PRO A 551 12.57 -13.89 -14.57
CA PRO A 551 11.21 -14.36 -14.48
C PRO A 551 10.63 -14.06 -13.09
N GLY A 552 9.30 -14.00 -13.03
CA GLY A 552 8.60 -13.97 -11.75
C GLY A 552 8.97 -15.16 -10.87
N VAL A 553 8.68 -15.04 -9.57
CA VAL A 553 8.90 -16.15 -8.60
C VAL A 553 7.92 -17.30 -8.86
N ASP A 554 6.80 -17.01 -9.53
CA ASP A 554 5.81 -17.99 -9.93
C ASP A 554 6.28 -18.81 -11.15
N PRO A 555 5.82 -20.06 -11.29
CA PRO A 555 6.25 -20.95 -12.38
C PRO A 555 5.77 -20.50 -13.77
N PHE A 556 4.88 -19.50 -13.84
CA PHE A 556 4.31 -18.99 -15.08
C PHE A 556 4.89 -17.61 -15.42
N ASN A 557 5.31 -17.42 -16.66
CA ASN A 557 5.81 -16.17 -17.19
C ASN A 557 4.68 -15.38 -17.92
N ALA A 558 4.98 -14.15 -18.35
CA ALA A 558 4.04 -13.31 -19.08
C ALA A 558 3.52 -14.02 -20.33
N LEU A 559 4.44 -14.53 -21.14
CA LEU A 559 4.23 -15.10 -22.48
C LEU A 559 3.35 -16.36 -22.45
N ASP A 560 3.21 -17.00 -21.30
CA ASP A 560 2.31 -18.13 -21.08
C ASP A 560 0.82 -17.70 -21.13
N SER A 561 0.51 -16.42 -20.97
CA SER A 561 -0.86 -15.92 -21.10
C SER A 561 -1.28 -15.79 -22.58
N PRO A 562 -2.39 -16.43 -23.02
CA PRO A 562 -2.86 -16.35 -24.40
C PRO A 562 -3.25 -14.93 -24.82
N LEU A 563 -3.54 -14.04 -23.86
CA LEU A 563 -3.89 -12.64 -24.13
C LEU A 563 -2.73 -11.88 -24.78
N TRP A 564 -1.47 -12.24 -24.52
CA TRP A 564 -0.33 -11.62 -25.21
C TRP A 564 -0.27 -11.96 -26.69
N HIS A 565 -0.88 -13.07 -27.11
CA HIS A 565 -0.92 -13.49 -28.50
C HIS A 565 -2.19 -13.00 -29.20
N SER A 566 -3.06 -12.31 -28.48
CA SER A 566 -4.28 -11.69 -29.01
C SER A 566 -3.96 -10.45 -29.86
N VAL A 567 -4.73 -10.27 -30.94
CA VAL A 567 -4.74 -9.02 -31.74
C VAL A 567 -5.18 -7.79 -30.92
N LEU A 568 -5.78 -8.02 -29.76
CA LEU A 568 -6.16 -6.97 -28.80
C LEU A 568 -4.95 -6.40 -28.05
N VAL A 569 -3.75 -6.96 -28.17
CA VAL A 569 -2.53 -6.38 -27.57
C VAL A 569 -1.59 -5.89 -28.67
N LYS A 570 -1.59 -4.58 -28.90
CA LYS A 570 -0.68 -3.92 -29.85
C LYS A 570 0.71 -3.79 -29.24
N LYS A 571 1.63 -4.64 -29.69
CA LYS A 571 3.04 -4.62 -29.29
C LYS A 571 3.84 -3.63 -30.15
N ARG A 572 4.69 -2.85 -29.52
CA ARG A 572 5.64 -1.92 -30.13
C ARG A 572 7.00 -2.14 -29.49
N GLU A 573 7.99 -2.49 -30.30
CA GLU A 573 9.32 -2.83 -29.82
C GLU A 573 10.32 -1.70 -30.13
N LEU A 574 10.97 -1.19 -29.08
CA LEU A 574 12.11 -0.30 -29.19
C LEU A 574 13.38 -1.15 -29.17
N HIS A 575 14.02 -1.35 -30.31
CA HIS A 575 15.21 -2.22 -30.40
C HIS A 575 16.51 -1.53 -29.99
N THR A 576 16.59 -0.21 -30.15
CA THR A 576 17.85 0.54 -29.97
C THR A 576 18.12 0.85 -28.50
N MET A 577 19.25 0.38 -27.96
CA MET A 577 19.75 0.79 -26.63
C MET A 577 20.37 2.19 -26.67
N LEU A 578 19.57 3.22 -26.40
CA LEU A 578 20.00 4.63 -26.45
C LEU A 578 21.00 5.01 -25.34
N ARG A 579 20.92 4.33 -24.20
CA ARG A 579 21.78 4.57 -23.04
C ARG A 579 23.20 4.00 -23.21
N CYS A 580 23.36 2.93 -23.99
CA CYS A 580 24.66 2.31 -24.21
C CYS A 580 25.40 3.05 -25.34
N LYS A 581 26.31 3.97 -24.98
CA LYS A 581 27.11 4.72 -25.96
C LYS A 581 28.29 3.92 -26.52
N CYS A 582 28.74 2.88 -25.81
CA CYS A 582 29.86 2.04 -26.21
C CYS A 582 29.40 0.96 -27.22
N PRO A 583 29.87 0.99 -28.49
CA PRO A 583 29.44 0.01 -29.49
C PRO A 583 29.80 -1.43 -29.13
N LYS A 584 30.98 -1.64 -28.53
CA LYS A 584 31.45 -2.96 -28.10
C LYS A 584 30.59 -3.53 -26.97
N LEU A 585 30.19 -2.72 -25.99
CA LEU A 585 29.32 -3.15 -24.91
C LEU A 585 27.92 -3.45 -25.43
N ARG A 586 27.40 -2.62 -26.34
CA ARG A 586 26.11 -2.83 -26.98
C ARG A 586 26.06 -4.17 -27.72
N GLU A 587 27.06 -4.46 -28.53
CA GLU A 587 27.17 -5.75 -29.25
C GLU A 587 27.19 -6.95 -28.28
N LYS A 588 27.95 -6.85 -27.18
CA LYS A 588 27.97 -7.90 -26.13
C LYS A 588 26.58 -8.09 -25.51
N LEU A 589 25.87 -7.00 -25.19
CA LEU A 589 24.54 -7.06 -24.59
C LEU A 589 23.49 -7.61 -25.55
N GLU A 590 23.55 -7.25 -26.83
CA GLU A 590 22.67 -7.80 -27.87
C GLU A 590 22.89 -9.30 -28.05
N LEU A 591 24.15 -9.75 -28.08
CA LEU A 591 24.50 -11.17 -28.14
C LEU A 591 23.94 -11.95 -26.95
N LEU A 592 24.16 -11.46 -25.72
CA LEU A 592 23.71 -12.12 -24.49
C LEU A 592 22.18 -12.13 -24.34
N ARG A 593 21.48 -11.20 -25.00
CA ARG A 593 20.03 -11.08 -24.94
C ARG A 593 19.33 -12.09 -25.84
N ILE A 594 19.85 -12.32 -27.04
CA ILE A 594 19.15 -13.10 -28.08
C ILE A 594 19.67 -14.55 -28.16
N GLY A 595 20.88 -14.82 -27.64
CA GLY A 595 21.48 -16.14 -27.75
C GLY A 595 22.39 -16.54 -26.59
N LYS A 596 22.65 -17.84 -26.50
CA LYS A 596 23.69 -18.39 -25.63
C LYS A 596 25.05 -18.12 -26.28
N PRO A 597 25.97 -17.38 -25.65
CA PRO A 597 27.28 -17.12 -26.23
C PRO A 597 28.06 -18.44 -26.39
N THR A 598 28.80 -18.56 -27.49
CA THR A 598 29.79 -19.64 -27.66
C THR A 598 30.92 -19.48 -26.63
N VAL A 599 31.66 -20.57 -26.37
CA VAL A 599 32.83 -20.53 -25.45
C VAL A 599 33.83 -19.44 -25.87
N ARG A 600 34.08 -19.29 -27.17
CA ARG A 600 34.96 -18.26 -27.73
C ARG A 600 34.43 -16.85 -27.45
N GLN A 601 33.15 -16.60 -27.68
CA GLN A 601 32.51 -15.31 -27.38
C GLN A 601 32.54 -15.01 -25.87
N LEU A 602 32.30 -16.01 -25.02
CA LEU A 602 32.37 -15.83 -23.57
C LEU A 602 33.80 -15.51 -23.10
N MET A 603 34.82 -16.16 -23.67
CA MET A 603 36.23 -15.82 -23.41
C MET A 603 36.55 -14.38 -23.82
N GLN A 604 36.08 -13.94 -24.98
CA GLN A 604 36.23 -12.55 -25.44
C GLN A 604 35.48 -11.54 -24.57
N ILE A 605 34.28 -11.90 -24.07
CA ILE A 605 33.52 -11.05 -23.15
C ILE A 605 34.26 -10.88 -21.82
N LYS A 606 34.87 -11.95 -21.30
CA LYS A 606 35.59 -11.98 -20.00
C LYS A 606 37.02 -11.45 -20.06
N ALA A 607 37.64 -11.40 -21.23
CA ALA A 607 39.03 -10.98 -21.40
C ALA A 607 39.23 -9.54 -20.88
N GLY A 608 40.18 -9.36 -19.95
CA GLY A 608 40.50 -8.05 -19.36
C GLY A 608 39.48 -7.50 -18.36
N HIS A 609 38.45 -8.29 -17.98
CA HIS A 609 37.37 -7.86 -17.08
C HIS A 609 37.26 -8.75 -15.82
N LYS A 610 38.37 -9.34 -15.37
CA LYS A 610 38.43 -10.09 -14.11
C LYS A 610 38.86 -9.15 -12.99
N ALA A 611 38.21 -9.27 -11.83
CA ALA A 611 38.59 -8.62 -10.59
C ALA A 611 39.12 -9.68 -9.61
N PRO A 612 40.16 -9.38 -8.82
CA PRO A 612 41.02 -8.19 -8.93
C PRO A 612 41.80 -8.18 -10.26
N SER A 613 42.25 -7.00 -10.67
CA SER A 613 42.95 -6.85 -11.94
C SER A 613 44.30 -7.59 -11.87
N LEU A 614 44.70 -8.29 -12.93
CA LEU A 614 45.79 -9.29 -12.99
C LEU A 614 47.23 -8.77 -12.66
N HIS A 615 47.38 -7.63 -12.01
CA HIS A 615 48.65 -6.90 -11.88
C HIS A 615 49.42 -7.21 -10.58
N ARG A 616 48.84 -7.98 -9.64
CA ARG A 616 49.62 -8.57 -8.52
C ARG A 616 50.12 -9.96 -8.95
N ALA A 617 51.42 -10.05 -9.24
CA ALA A 617 52.06 -11.28 -9.71
C ALA A 617 51.80 -12.46 -8.75
N GLY A 618 51.18 -13.53 -9.26
CA GLY A 618 50.97 -14.78 -8.51
C GLY A 618 49.62 -14.93 -7.80
N TYR A 619 48.75 -13.91 -7.81
CA TYR A 619 47.45 -14.01 -7.16
C TYR A 619 46.45 -14.83 -8.00
N VAL A 620 45.86 -15.86 -7.39
CA VAL A 620 44.79 -16.69 -7.95
C VAL A 620 43.60 -16.66 -6.98
N MET A 621 42.50 -16.04 -7.41
CA MET A 621 41.27 -15.99 -6.61
C MET A 621 40.75 -17.41 -6.38
N ALA A 622 40.47 -17.74 -5.12
CA ALA A 622 39.85 -19.01 -4.74
C ALA A 622 38.40 -19.11 -5.24
N GLU A 623 37.83 -20.32 -5.20
CA GLU A 623 36.44 -20.55 -5.62
C GLU A 623 35.43 -19.81 -4.73
N GLU A 624 35.72 -19.70 -3.43
CA GLU A 624 35.03 -18.82 -2.49
C GLU A 624 35.93 -17.62 -2.16
N PRO A 625 35.45 -16.37 -2.34
CA PRO A 625 36.22 -15.17 -2.00
C PRO A 625 36.45 -15.06 -0.49
N SER A 626 37.68 -14.78 -0.09
CA SER A 626 38.09 -14.44 1.27
C SER A 626 37.91 -12.96 1.59
N ASP A 627 38.00 -12.60 2.87
CA ASP A 627 37.94 -11.20 3.33
C ASP A 627 39.05 -10.34 2.70
N GLU A 628 40.25 -10.92 2.52
CA GLU A 628 41.38 -10.29 1.85
C GLU A 628 41.08 -10.01 0.37
N ASP A 629 40.40 -10.93 -0.32
CA ASP A 629 40.00 -10.75 -1.73
C ASP A 629 39.04 -9.58 -1.89
N ILE A 630 38.09 -9.45 -0.97
CA ILE A 630 37.11 -8.35 -0.97
C ILE A 630 37.78 -7.03 -0.61
N GLY A 631 38.68 -7.03 0.38
CA GLY A 631 39.51 -5.86 0.71
C GLY A 631 40.31 -5.37 -0.48
N MET A 632 41.03 -6.27 -1.17
CA MET A 632 41.81 -5.92 -2.36
C MET A 632 40.97 -5.34 -3.49
N ILE A 633 39.78 -5.89 -3.75
CA ILE A 633 38.88 -5.37 -4.79
C ILE A 633 38.40 -3.96 -4.41
N LEU A 634 38.06 -3.73 -3.14
CA LEU A 634 37.63 -2.41 -2.65
C LEU A 634 38.78 -1.40 -2.60
N GLU A 635 40.03 -1.83 -2.36
CA GLU A 635 41.21 -0.97 -2.49
C GLU A 635 41.44 -0.55 -3.95
N GLU A 636 41.44 -1.51 -4.89
CA GLU A 636 41.65 -1.23 -6.31
C GLU A 636 40.50 -0.42 -6.92
N THR A 637 39.28 -0.70 -6.46
CA THR A 637 38.04 -0.13 -6.99
C THR A 637 37.04 0.14 -5.86
N PRO A 638 37.17 1.28 -5.14
CA PRO A 638 36.36 1.59 -3.96
C PRO A 638 34.85 1.64 -4.20
N GLN A 639 34.42 1.88 -5.44
CA GLN A 639 33.02 1.98 -5.85
C GLN A 639 32.46 0.66 -6.41
N THR A 640 33.12 -0.48 -6.14
CA THR A 640 32.68 -1.77 -6.68
C THR A 640 31.38 -2.25 -6.04
N LEU A 641 30.41 -2.58 -6.91
CA LEU A 641 29.19 -3.28 -6.53
C LEU A 641 29.37 -4.79 -6.74
N PHE A 642 29.29 -5.55 -5.65
CA PHE A 642 29.25 -7.02 -5.73
C PHE A 642 27.83 -7.51 -6.06
N LEU A 643 27.70 -8.25 -7.16
CA LEU A 643 26.44 -8.88 -7.55
C LEU A 643 26.51 -10.40 -7.33
N THR A 644 25.56 -10.94 -6.56
CA THR A 644 25.46 -12.38 -6.32
C THR A 644 24.11 -12.95 -6.78
N VAL A 645 24.09 -14.25 -7.07
CA VAL A 645 22.86 -14.97 -7.44
C VAL A 645 22.04 -15.35 -6.20
N SER A 646 22.68 -15.49 -5.03
CA SER A 646 22.02 -15.91 -3.79
C SER A 646 22.20 -14.90 -2.65
N ARG A 647 21.18 -14.84 -1.77
CA ARG A 647 21.23 -14.02 -0.54
C ARG A 647 22.30 -14.49 0.43
N ARG A 648 22.60 -15.80 0.47
CA ARG A 648 23.67 -16.36 1.31
C ARG A 648 25.02 -15.81 0.89
N ALA A 649 25.33 -15.86 -0.41
CA ALA A 649 26.56 -15.31 -0.95
C ALA A 649 26.62 -13.79 -0.74
N CYS A 650 25.50 -13.06 -0.91
CA CYS A 650 25.46 -11.62 -0.62
C CYS A 650 25.79 -11.32 0.85
N ALA A 651 25.23 -12.09 1.79
CA ALA A 651 25.51 -11.92 3.21
C ALA A 651 26.98 -12.18 3.56
N GLN A 652 27.58 -13.22 2.95
CA GLN A 652 29.01 -13.52 3.10
C GLN A 652 29.88 -12.35 2.58
N LEU A 653 29.61 -11.87 1.37
CA LEU A 653 30.35 -10.73 0.80
C LEU A 653 30.16 -9.43 1.58
N ASN A 654 28.96 -9.17 2.08
CA ASN A 654 28.71 -7.98 2.91
C ASN A 654 29.48 -8.07 4.23
N ALA A 655 29.53 -9.24 4.87
CA ALA A 655 30.31 -9.44 6.09
C ALA A 655 31.81 -9.23 5.82
N ALA A 656 32.34 -9.84 4.74
CA ALA A 656 33.72 -9.66 4.31
C ALA A 656 34.06 -8.19 4.02
N ALA A 657 33.16 -7.47 3.32
CA ALA A 657 33.34 -6.05 3.03
C ALA A 657 33.31 -5.18 4.30
N VAL A 658 32.42 -5.49 5.26
CA VAL A 658 32.39 -4.79 6.55
C VAL A 658 33.67 -5.05 7.33
N THR A 659 34.13 -6.30 7.42
CA THR A 659 35.41 -6.63 8.04
C THR A 659 36.56 -5.88 7.36
N ALA A 660 36.64 -5.92 6.03
CA ALA A 660 37.74 -5.28 5.30
C ALA A 660 37.76 -3.74 5.44
N LEU A 661 36.59 -3.09 5.53
CA LEU A 661 36.49 -1.63 5.62
C LEU A 661 36.54 -1.10 7.06
N PHE A 662 36.17 -1.92 8.05
CA PHE A 662 35.91 -1.47 9.42
C PHE A 662 36.55 -2.39 10.48
N SER A 663 37.48 -3.28 10.14
CA SER A 663 38.11 -4.20 11.11
C SER A 663 38.77 -3.50 12.31
N ASP A 664 39.21 -2.26 12.12
CA ASP A 664 39.86 -1.45 13.15
C ASP A 664 38.87 -0.58 13.96
N ASP A 665 37.62 -0.48 13.51
CA ASP A 665 36.56 0.22 14.22
C ASP A 665 35.85 -0.77 15.15
N ILE A 666 35.98 -0.57 16.46
CA ILE A 666 35.31 -1.39 17.48
C ILE A 666 33.78 -1.30 17.24
N PRO A 667 33.08 -2.41 16.96
CA PRO A 667 31.63 -2.39 16.86
C PRO A 667 31.06 -2.16 18.27
N LEU A 668 30.27 -1.10 18.45
CA LEU A 668 29.45 -0.87 19.64
C LEU A 668 28.11 -1.59 19.51
#